data_AF-A0A1Q3E321-F1
#
_entry.id   AF-A0A1Q3E321-F1
#
_cell.length_a   1.000
_cell.length_b   1.000
_cell.length_c   1.000
_cell.angle_alpha   90.00
_cell.angle_beta   90.00
_cell.angle_gamma   90.00
#
_symmetry.space_group_name_H-M   'P 1'
#
loop_
_entity.id
_entity.type
_entity.pdbx_description
1 polymer ?
#
loop_
_entity_poly.entity_id
_entity_poly.type
_entity_poly.pdbx_seq_one_letter_code
_entity_poly.pdbx_strand_id
1 'polypeptide(L)'
;MPEITLIRDPGLPPTPEAPGQNALQSIQIHSTVRSSNLQVVLYGTSFKWSFVDELLRKAIVGGEIAGIDGSETEQLRPAIFDCMDLPRSDYNPDRPSLGIVFHPLADATIAEHTAYLPVVVGNNDDSFEKEFQEAQVAWASYHIPPHRVVRLEGSSSSSMFAAEDVDKLDPYNTHQAIQRIIRQEKPASWVGLFEQFNTVHAVTLFALLAEEQHAGPVTPLEASLMKSSKEVMIRPSTSISAQASDISSFLDPVTSTSAPQRPPSAVATRLVDSLSEIVVTSMKALIEVVEHDLKDLMVAIDDLMLALHRSTSIVVEQSKTTAPSIPTSVVPTSPNSSTPSSSTNSTSPTPSRTPFNYSEGPVRGVNLGGWFVLEPWITPSIFEATNDETVVDEYTLGMKTKNYNETLAMLQNHWNTWITEDDFIAINEAGLNHVRIPLGYWSVPLPSSATNTSTSISPYIPGAWPYLLRALNWAAAHNVHVILDLHGAPGSQNGYDNSGQRTSDPQWALNTQNVTRSIDTLVYIAQQIGGMIDILELVNESAGFLSSEWASVTRSFFSNGYTAVRNAVGDTLNIMIGDAFLGVDAWDGFLTYPSGVNALMDNHEYQIFSIPELQRSFSDHLAFTCTIRSTISSFAAANIWTIEGEWSTAPTDCALWLNGRGVGARWDNSYNGGASNGSCNGWTGNYTSFSSEYKTFLRQYWEAQVDIGESAQGWVYWAWKVSS
;
A
#
# COMPACT_ATOMS: atom_id res chain seq x y z
N MET A 1 -33.58 45.06 -32.67
CA MET A 1 -32.96 46.00 -33.64
C MET A 1 -32.70 47.33 -32.92
N PRO A 2 -31.67 48.10 -33.31
CA PRO A 2 -30.61 47.83 -34.28
C PRO A 2 -29.28 47.44 -33.58
N GLU A 3 -28.18 47.05 -34.23
CA GLU A 3 -27.94 46.37 -35.51
C GLU A 3 -26.64 45.55 -35.38
N ILE A 4 -26.44 44.57 -36.26
CA ILE A 4 -25.31 43.63 -36.21
C ILE A 4 -24.19 44.11 -37.14
N THR A 5 -22.93 43.99 -36.72
CA THR A 5 -21.79 43.97 -37.65
C THR A 5 -20.84 42.82 -37.32
N LEU A 6 -20.98 41.72 -38.05
CA LEU A 6 -19.97 40.67 -38.18
C LEU A 6 -18.79 41.20 -39.00
N ILE A 7 -17.56 40.90 -38.59
CA ILE A 7 -16.39 40.90 -39.48
C ILE A 7 -15.74 39.51 -39.42
N ARG A 8 -15.39 38.99 -40.59
CA ARG A 8 -14.94 37.61 -40.81
C ARG A 8 -13.43 37.46 -40.71
N ASP A 9 -13.05 36.23 -40.39
CA ASP A 9 -11.79 35.58 -40.75
C ASP A 9 -11.32 35.87 -42.20
N PRO A 10 -10.08 36.36 -42.39
CA PRO A 10 -9.33 36.28 -43.64
C PRO A 10 -8.30 35.13 -43.59
N GLY A 11 -8.62 34.01 -44.24
CA GLY A 11 -7.78 32.82 -44.27
C GLY A 11 -6.40 32.97 -44.95
N LEU A 12 -5.55 31.97 -44.72
CA LEU A 12 -4.15 31.83 -45.18
C LEU A 12 -3.95 31.95 -46.70
N PRO A 13 -2.83 32.55 -47.13
CA PRO A 13 -1.94 31.88 -48.10
C PRO A 13 -0.43 32.24 -47.93
N PRO A 14 0.50 31.65 -48.70
CA PRO A 14 0.70 30.23 -49.00
C PRO A 14 2.12 29.76 -48.60
N THR A 15 2.37 28.45 -48.62
CA THR A 15 3.73 27.86 -48.47
C THR A 15 4.61 28.09 -49.72
N PRO A 16 5.91 28.38 -49.57
CA PRO A 16 6.92 28.15 -50.62
C PRO A 16 7.51 26.73 -50.53
N GLU A 17 7.78 26.11 -51.68
CA GLU A 17 8.30 24.74 -51.80
C GLU A 17 9.82 24.61 -51.52
N ALA A 18 10.25 23.38 -51.28
CA ALA A 18 11.64 23.00 -50.99
C ALA A 18 12.51 22.82 -52.25
N PRO A 19 13.85 22.77 -52.10
CA PRO A 19 14.74 22.15 -53.08
C PRO A 19 15.30 20.80 -52.60
N GLY A 20 14.96 19.73 -53.34
CA GLY A 20 15.93 18.67 -53.69
C GLY A 20 16.06 17.44 -52.78
N GLN A 21 15.23 16.42 -53.05
CA GLN A 21 15.61 15.02 -52.74
C GLN A 21 16.70 14.53 -53.72
N ASN A 22 17.71 13.83 -53.19
CA ASN A 22 18.31 12.58 -53.71
C ASN A 22 19.56 12.26 -52.85
N ALA A 23 19.79 11.03 -52.34
CA ALA A 23 19.08 9.78 -52.54
C ALA A 23 19.09 8.87 -51.30
N LEU A 24 17.97 8.19 -51.11
CA LEU A 24 17.78 6.83 -50.57
C LEU A 24 18.97 6.14 -49.86
N GLN A 25 18.78 5.82 -48.58
CA GLN A 25 18.61 4.41 -48.20
C GLN A 25 17.73 4.25 -46.96
N SER A 26 16.88 3.23 -47.00
CA SER A 26 15.91 2.88 -45.96
C SER A 26 16.58 2.20 -44.76
N ILE A 27 16.29 2.67 -43.54
CA ILE A 27 16.46 1.86 -42.33
C ILE A 27 15.07 1.58 -41.77
N GLN A 28 14.60 0.34 -41.95
CA GLN A 28 13.48 -0.18 -41.17
C GLN A 28 13.94 -0.30 -39.72
N ILE A 29 13.33 0.44 -38.80
CA ILE A 29 13.44 0.11 -37.37
C ILE A 29 12.52 -1.08 -37.12
N HIS A 30 13.06 -2.29 -37.32
CA HIS A 30 12.44 -3.50 -36.82
C HIS A 30 12.45 -3.45 -35.29
N SER A 31 11.26 -3.33 -34.69
CA SER A 31 11.05 -3.52 -33.25
C SER A 31 11.18 -5.01 -32.90
N THR A 32 12.38 -5.57 -32.99
CA THR A 32 12.70 -6.81 -32.27
C THR A 32 12.79 -6.47 -30.79
N VAL A 33 11.90 -7.02 -29.98
CA VAL A 33 12.17 -7.26 -28.56
C VAL A 33 13.42 -8.15 -28.51
N ARG A 34 14.58 -7.56 -28.22
CA ARG A 34 15.84 -8.29 -28.09
C ARG A 34 16.00 -8.72 -26.63
N SER A 35 16.05 -10.03 -26.41
CA SER A 35 16.34 -10.60 -25.11
C SER A 35 17.70 -10.14 -24.59
N SER A 36 17.78 -9.80 -23.30
CA SER A 36 19.03 -9.54 -22.59
C SER A 36 19.99 -10.73 -22.70
N ASN A 37 21.27 -10.44 -22.97
CA ASN A 37 22.30 -11.43 -23.32
C ASN A 37 23.06 -12.01 -22.11
N LEU A 38 22.78 -11.51 -20.90
CA LEU A 38 23.36 -11.96 -19.64
C LEU A 38 22.24 -12.08 -18.60
N GLN A 39 22.30 -13.11 -17.76
CA GLN A 39 21.49 -13.20 -16.54
C GLN A 39 22.39 -12.95 -15.32
N VAL A 40 21.93 -12.18 -14.34
CA VAL A 40 22.58 -12.03 -13.04
C VAL A 40 21.63 -12.61 -11.99
N VAL A 41 22.11 -13.51 -11.15
CA VAL A 41 21.30 -14.14 -10.10
C VAL A 41 21.94 -13.86 -8.75
N LEU A 42 21.18 -13.29 -7.83
CA LEU A 42 21.66 -12.90 -6.49
C LEU A 42 21.34 -14.02 -5.50
N TYR A 43 22.32 -14.40 -4.67
CA TYR A 43 22.17 -15.37 -3.59
C TYR A 43 22.63 -14.74 -2.27
N GLY A 44 21.84 -14.81 -1.20
CA GLY A 44 22.27 -14.39 0.13
C GLY A 44 21.16 -13.83 1.03
N THR A 45 21.55 -13.28 2.18
CA THR A 45 20.66 -12.71 3.20
C THR A 45 20.68 -11.19 3.29
N SER A 46 21.53 -10.52 2.51
CA SER A 46 21.67 -9.06 2.50
C SER A 46 21.95 -8.59 1.08
N PHE A 47 20.98 -7.90 0.48
CA PHE A 47 21.06 -7.43 -0.89
C PHE A 47 21.42 -5.94 -0.93
N LYS A 48 22.51 -5.61 -1.62
CA LYS A 48 22.86 -4.23 -1.98
C LYS A 48 22.72 -4.09 -3.50
N TRP A 49 21.51 -3.76 -3.97
CA TRP A 49 21.27 -3.44 -5.39
C TRP A 49 22.24 -2.37 -5.90
N SER A 50 22.55 -1.38 -5.06
CA SER A 50 23.60 -0.37 -5.31
C SER A 50 24.99 -0.94 -5.63
N PHE A 51 25.38 -2.09 -5.07
CA PHE A 51 26.63 -2.77 -5.44
C PHE A 51 26.53 -3.38 -6.85
N VAL A 52 25.39 -3.98 -7.19
CA VAL A 52 25.16 -4.58 -8.52
C VAL A 52 25.12 -3.49 -9.60
N ASP A 53 24.42 -2.40 -9.33
CA ASP A 53 24.33 -1.23 -10.21
C ASP A 53 25.69 -0.58 -10.42
N GLU A 54 26.47 -0.33 -9.35
CA GLU A 54 27.80 0.26 -9.46
C GLU A 54 28.79 -0.67 -10.19
N LEU A 55 28.74 -1.99 -9.92
CA LEU A 55 29.55 -2.98 -10.63
C LEU A 55 29.26 -3.00 -12.13
N LEU A 56 27.98 -2.99 -12.52
CA LEU A 56 27.56 -2.95 -13.93
C LEU A 56 27.90 -1.60 -14.57
N ARG A 57 27.73 -0.49 -13.84
CA ARG A 57 28.11 0.86 -14.31
C ARG A 57 29.62 0.96 -14.57
N LYS A 58 30.45 0.44 -13.68
CA LYS A 58 31.92 0.31 -13.87
C LYS A 58 32.24 -0.53 -15.11
N ALA A 59 31.54 -1.63 -15.33
CA ALA A 59 31.70 -2.47 -16.51
C ALA A 59 31.33 -1.76 -17.81
N ILE A 60 30.27 -0.93 -17.82
CA ILE A 60 29.89 -0.14 -19.00
C ILE A 60 30.93 0.94 -19.29
N VAL A 61 31.30 1.73 -18.28
CA VAL A 61 32.32 2.80 -18.38
C VAL A 61 33.67 2.26 -18.85
N GLY A 62 34.08 1.07 -18.42
CA GLY A 62 35.30 0.43 -18.89
C GLY A 62 35.30 0.07 -20.38
N GLY A 63 34.14 -0.21 -20.96
CA GLY A 63 33.97 -0.45 -22.40
C GLY A 63 34.12 0.84 -23.21
N GLU A 64 33.53 1.93 -22.71
CA GLU A 64 33.69 3.27 -23.30
C GLU A 64 35.17 3.71 -23.26
N ILE A 65 35.86 3.48 -22.14
CA ILE A 65 37.30 3.75 -21.99
C ILE A 65 38.15 2.88 -22.94
N ALA A 66 37.72 1.64 -23.20
CA ALA A 66 38.38 0.74 -24.15
C ALA A 66 38.19 1.15 -25.63
N GLY A 67 37.36 2.16 -25.91
CA GLY A 67 37.03 2.58 -27.29
C GLY A 67 36.18 1.55 -28.04
N ILE A 68 35.42 0.72 -27.30
CA ILE A 68 34.56 -0.33 -27.85
C ILE A 68 33.26 0.28 -28.38
N ASP A 69 32.76 -0.24 -29.52
CA ASP A 69 31.53 0.24 -30.15
C ASP A 69 30.29 0.00 -29.28
N GLY A 70 29.29 0.89 -29.41
CA GLY A 70 28.07 0.88 -28.59
C GLY A 70 27.26 -0.43 -28.71
N SER A 71 27.46 -1.19 -29.78
CA SER A 71 26.83 -2.50 -29.97
C SER A 71 27.39 -3.63 -29.07
N GLU A 72 28.59 -3.48 -28.52
CA GLU A 72 29.14 -4.41 -27.51
C GLU A 72 28.82 -3.96 -26.07
N THR A 73 28.65 -2.66 -25.81
CA THR A 73 28.17 -2.18 -24.50
C THR A 73 26.68 -2.45 -24.30
N GLU A 74 25.87 -2.49 -25.37
CA GLU A 74 24.48 -3.00 -25.34
C GLU A 74 24.36 -4.43 -24.80
N GLN A 75 25.40 -5.27 -24.90
CA GLN A 75 25.37 -6.65 -24.40
C GLN A 75 25.48 -6.74 -22.87
N LEU A 76 25.90 -5.66 -22.20
CA LEU A 76 26.07 -5.56 -20.75
C LEU A 76 24.78 -5.14 -20.00
N ARG A 77 23.60 -5.30 -20.61
CA ARG A 77 22.29 -5.14 -19.95
C ARG A 77 21.75 -6.49 -19.48
N PRO A 78 22.03 -6.94 -18.23
CA PRO A 78 21.52 -8.21 -17.75
C PRO A 78 20.02 -8.15 -17.43
N ALA A 79 19.36 -9.31 -17.44
CA ALA A 79 18.19 -9.52 -16.59
C ALA A 79 18.69 -9.94 -15.20
N ILE A 80 18.25 -9.27 -14.14
CA ILE A 80 18.66 -9.55 -12.76
C ILE A 80 17.52 -10.26 -12.04
N PHE A 81 17.84 -11.34 -11.32
CA PHE A 81 16.89 -12.18 -10.60
C PHE A 81 17.36 -12.38 -9.15
N ASP A 82 16.44 -12.34 -8.19
CA ASP A 82 16.69 -12.79 -6.83
C ASP A 82 16.48 -14.32 -6.75
N CYS A 83 17.41 -15.06 -6.13
CA CYS A 83 17.24 -16.51 -5.97
C CYS A 83 16.10 -16.89 -5.02
N MET A 84 15.65 -15.97 -4.16
CA MET A 84 14.54 -16.20 -3.23
C MET A 84 13.18 -16.30 -3.95
N ASP A 85 13.06 -15.74 -5.15
CA ASP A 85 11.80 -15.65 -5.91
C ASP A 85 11.69 -16.62 -7.11
N LEU A 86 12.69 -17.48 -7.37
CA LEU A 86 12.72 -18.30 -8.59
C LEU A 86 11.97 -19.65 -8.48
N PRO A 87 10.82 -19.84 -9.14
CA PRO A 87 10.44 -21.18 -9.59
C PRO A 87 11.49 -21.66 -10.61
N ARG A 88 11.85 -22.96 -10.53
CA ARG A 88 12.92 -23.58 -11.35
C ARG A 88 12.64 -23.62 -12.88
N SER A 89 11.62 -22.94 -13.38
CA SER A 89 11.14 -22.96 -14.76
C SER A 89 11.75 -21.89 -15.68
N ASP A 90 12.18 -20.75 -15.14
CA ASP A 90 12.62 -19.60 -15.96
C ASP A 90 14.15 -19.52 -16.18
N TYR A 91 14.89 -20.49 -15.62
CA TYR A 91 16.32 -20.61 -15.86
C TYR A 91 16.61 -21.19 -17.24
N ASN A 92 17.30 -20.42 -18.11
CA ASN A 92 17.75 -20.90 -19.40
C ASN A 92 19.25 -21.26 -19.31
N PRO A 93 19.61 -22.56 -19.26
CA PRO A 93 21.00 -22.99 -19.10
C PRO A 93 21.90 -22.66 -20.31
N ASP A 94 21.32 -22.35 -21.47
CA ASP A 94 22.05 -21.98 -22.68
C ASP A 94 22.39 -20.47 -22.73
N ARG A 95 22.04 -19.68 -21.71
CA ARG A 95 22.39 -18.25 -21.61
C ARG A 95 23.57 -18.00 -20.65
N PRO A 96 24.47 -17.05 -20.97
CA PRO A 96 25.46 -16.56 -20.02
C PRO A 96 24.81 -16.11 -18.72
N SER A 97 25.31 -16.61 -17.60
CA SER A 97 24.75 -16.33 -16.27
C SER A 97 25.83 -16.11 -15.21
N LEU A 98 25.66 -15.06 -14.40
CA LEU A 98 26.55 -14.66 -13.32
C LEU A 98 25.83 -14.81 -11.97
N GLY A 99 26.24 -15.78 -11.15
CA GLY A 99 25.77 -15.90 -9.77
C GLY A 99 26.56 -15.00 -8.82
N ILE A 100 25.94 -13.97 -8.26
CA ILE A 100 26.54 -13.12 -7.22
C ILE A 100 26.13 -13.69 -5.85
N VAL A 101 27.11 -14.05 -5.02
CA VAL A 101 26.85 -14.81 -3.79
C VAL A 101 27.30 -14.01 -2.57
N PHE A 102 26.34 -13.35 -1.92
CA PHE A 102 26.47 -12.59 -0.68
C PHE A 102 26.36 -13.52 0.54
N HIS A 103 27.30 -13.41 1.48
CA HIS A 103 27.29 -14.06 2.80
C HIS A 103 26.63 -15.47 2.83
N PRO A 104 27.22 -16.46 2.14
CA PRO A 104 26.57 -17.74 1.86
C PRO A 104 26.05 -18.48 3.10
N LEU A 105 24.78 -18.90 3.05
CA LEU A 105 24.15 -19.74 4.07
C LEU A 105 24.68 -21.18 3.98
N ALA A 106 25.05 -21.77 5.12
CA ALA A 106 25.33 -23.20 5.19
C ALA A 106 24.15 -24.02 4.64
N ASP A 107 24.45 -25.07 3.87
CA ASP A 107 23.50 -26.01 3.26
C ASP A 107 22.59 -25.45 2.13
N ALA A 108 22.85 -24.24 1.60
CA ALA A 108 22.14 -23.73 0.42
C ALA A 108 22.51 -24.51 -0.88
N THR A 109 21.53 -24.74 -1.77
CA THR A 109 21.79 -25.30 -3.12
C THR A 109 21.84 -24.20 -4.16
N ILE A 110 23.03 -23.85 -4.63
CA ILE A 110 23.25 -22.84 -5.68
C ILE A 110 23.10 -23.49 -7.08
N ALA A 111 22.47 -22.80 -8.04
CA ALA A 111 22.32 -23.30 -9.40
C ALA A 111 23.65 -23.26 -10.18
N GLU A 112 23.75 -24.03 -11.28
CA GLU A 112 24.93 -24.01 -12.15
C GLU A 112 24.93 -22.76 -13.04
N HIS A 113 25.92 -21.88 -12.85
CA HIS A 113 26.10 -20.65 -13.63
C HIS A 113 27.34 -20.68 -14.53
N THR A 114 27.38 -19.78 -15.52
CA THR A 114 28.58 -19.57 -16.36
C THR A 114 29.76 -19.10 -15.51
N ALA A 115 29.50 -18.14 -14.63
CA ALA A 115 30.49 -17.65 -13.67
C ALA A 115 29.84 -17.25 -12.34
N TYR A 116 30.65 -17.11 -11.31
CA TYR A 116 30.22 -16.70 -9.98
C TYR A 116 31.12 -15.61 -9.40
N LEU A 117 30.52 -14.66 -8.68
CA LEU A 117 31.22 -13.63 -7.93
C LEU A 117 30.88 -13.75 -6.43
N PRO A 118 31.78 -14.31 -5.59
CA PRO A 118 31.60 -14.36 -4.15
C PRO A 118 31.85 -12.99 -3.51
N VAL A 119 30.87 -12.49 -2.74
CA VAL A 119 30.88 -11.15 -2.17
C VAL A 119 30.64 -11.20 -0.66
N VAL A 120 31.43 -10.43 0.10
CA VAL A 120 31.22 -10.19 1.53
C VAL A 120 30.73 -8.76 1.74
N VAL A 121 29.72 -8.60 2.59
CA VAL A 121 29.12 -7.32 2.97
C VAL A 121 29.27 -7.20 4.49
N GLY A 122 30.18 -6.34 4.95
CA GLY A 122 30.48 -6.20 6.37
C GLY A 122 29.51 -5.32 7.15
N ASN A 123 29.36 -5.62 8.44
CA ASN A 123 28.63 -4.79 9.41
C ASN A 123 29.56 -4.23 10.52
N ASN A 124 30.37 -3.23 10.16
CA ASN A 124 31.41 -2.59 10.98
C ASN A 124 32.63 -3.48 11.33
N ASP A 125 33.80 -2.84 11.51
CA ASP A 125 35.13 -3.49 11.52
C ASP A 125 35.28 -4.71 12.45
N ASP A 126 34.76 -4.67 13.68
CA ASP A 126 34.94 -5.76 14.66
C ASP A 126 34.17 -7.05 14.32
N SER A 127 33.15 -6.99 13.44
CA SER A 127 32.41 -8.17 12.96
C SER A 127 32.96 -8.71 11.64
N PHE A 128 33.50 -7.84 10.80
CA PHE A 128 33.83 -8.12 9.41
C PHE A 128 34.78 -9.30 9.23
N GLU A 129 35.86 -9.40 10.01
CA GLU A 129 36.79 -10.54 9.91
C GLU A 129 36.10 -11.88 10.24
N LYS A 130 35.14 -11.88 11.18
CA LYS A 130 34.38 -13.09 11.50
C LYS A 130 33.42 -13.47 10.36
N GLU A 131 32.65 -12.50 9.86
CA GLU A 131 31.75 -12.67 8.70
C GLU A 131 32.53 -13.14 7.46
N PHE A 132 33.73 -12.58 7.22
CA PHE A 132 34.62 -12.92 6.12
C PHE A 132 35.21 -14.33 6.20
N GLN A 133 35.53 -14.84 7.40
CA GLN A 133 35.97 -16.23 7.59
C GLN A 133 34.82 -17.22 7.46
N GLU A 134 33.64 -16.91 8.04
CA GLU A 134 32.44 -17.75 7.93
C GLU A 134 31.97 -17.87 6.47
N ALA A 135 31.95 -16.75 5.73
CA ALA A 135 31.61 -16.71 4.32
C ALA A 135 32.60 -17.49 3.43
N GLN A 136 33.91 -17.46 3.73
CA GLN A 136 34.91 -18.27 3.01
C GLN A 136 34.70 -19.78 3.21
N VAL A 137 34.40 -20.21 4.45
CA VAL A 137 34.15 -21.63 4.76
C VAL A 137 32.88 -22.12 4.07
N ALA A 138 31.80 -21.32 4.12
CA ALA A 138 30.55 -21.66 3.42
C ALA A 138 30.75 -21.65 1.89
N TRP A 139 31.47 -20.68 1.32
CA TRP A 139 31.80 -20.65 -0.11
C TRP A 139 32.53 -21.91 -0.60
N ALA A 140 33.51 -22.38 0.18
CA ALA A 140 34.28 -23.59 -0.15
C ALA A 140 33.41 -24.86 -0.21
N SER A 141 32.23 -24.87 0.42
CA SER A 141 31.33 -26.04 0.44
C SER A 141 30.56 -26.29 -0.86
N TYR A 142 30.42 -25.30 -1.75
CA TYR A 142 29.60 -25.42 -2.96
C TYR A 142 30.25 -26.14 -4.14
N HIS A 143 31.49 -26.62 -3.99
CA HIS A 143 32.22 -27.38 -5.04
C HIS A 143 32.35 -26.64 -6.39
N ILE A 144 32.24 -25.30 -6.40
CA ILE A 144 32.31 -24.48 -7.62
C ILE A 144 33.71 -24.53 -8.23
N PRO A 145 33.86 -24.84 -9.54
CA PRO A 145 35.17 -24.92 -10.17
C PRO A 145 35.92 -23.58 -10.15
N PRO A 146 37.22 -23.52 -9.75
CA PRO A 146 37.96 -22.26 -9.64
C PRO A 146 38.03 -21.42 -10.91
N HIS A 147 37.90 -22.03 -12.09
CA HIS A 147 37.89 -21.34 -13.38
C HIS A 147 36.57 -20.61 -13.70
N ARG A 148 35.49 -20.90 -12.95
CA ARG A 148 34.21 -20.16 -13.04
C ARG A 148 34.10 -19.02 -12.01
N VAL A 149 35.12 -18.80 -11.19
CA VAL A 149 35.11 -17.72 -10.19
C VAL A 149 35.63 -16.43 -10.82
N VAL A 150 34.77 -15.41 -10.91
CA VAL A 150 35.12 -14.06 -11.35
C VAL A 150 36.02 -13.42 -10.30
N ARG A 151 37.11 -12.79 -10.74
CA ARG A 151 37.99 -12.00 -9.89
C ARG A 151 38.02 -10.56 -10.38
N LEU A 152 37.69 -9.63 -9.49
CA LEU A 152 37.79 -8.20 -9.71
C LEU A 152 39.06 -7.74 -8.96
N GLU A 153 40.00 -7.10 -9.65
CA GLU A 153 41.31 -6.80 -9.06
C GLU A 153 41.24 -5.67 -8.02
N GLY A 154 41.24 -6.08 -6.75
CA GLY A 154 41.56 -5.29 -5.56
C GLY A 154 42.48 -6.12 -4.67
N SER A 155 43.42 -5.49 -3.95
CA SER A 155 44.61 -6.17 -3.42
C SER A 155 44.37 -7.11 -2.23
N SER A 156 43.85 -8.31 -2.48
CA SER A 156 43.88 -9.43 -1.52
C SER A 156 44.20 -10.76 -2.19
N SER A 157 44.76 -11.69 -1.43
CA SER A 157 44.96 -13.08 -1.84
C SER A 157 43.70 -13.96 -1.65
N SER A 158 42.56 -13.35 -1.31
CA SER A 158 41.32 -14.07 -1.06
C SER A 158 40.62 -14.48 -2.36
N SER A 159 39.72 -15.45 -2.23
CA SER A 159 38.76 -15.79 -3.30
C SER A 159 37.50 -14.92 -3.26
N MET A 160 37.28 -14.14 -2.18
CA MET A 160 36.09 -13.32 -1.97
C MET A 160 36.37 -11.82 -2.16
N PHE A 161 35.37 -11.10 -2.68
CA PHE A 161 35.39 -9.65 -2.89
C PHE A 161 34.64 -8.90 -1.78
N ALA A 162 35.20 -7.81 -1.24
CA ALA A 162 34.50 -6.95 -0.29
C ALA A 162 33.62 -5.95 -1.06
N ALA A 163 32.30 -5.94 -0.83
CA ALA A 163 31.36 -5.14 -1.63
C ALA A 163 31.69 -3.63 -1.64
N GLU A 164 32.22 -3.11 -0.54
CA GLU A 164 32.64 -1.71 -0.37
C GLU A 164 33.87 -1.30 -1.19
N ASP A 165 34.62 -2.25 -1.74
CA ASP A 165 35.73 -1.96 -2.66
C ASP A 165 35.27 -1.72 -4.10
N VAL A 166 33.97 -1.85 -4.42
CA VAL A 166 33.42 -1.66 -5.78
C VAL A 166 33.74 -0.28 -6.35
N ASP A 167 33.69 0.76 -5.50
CA ASP A 167 34.04 2.14 -5.88
C ASP A 167 35.51 2.30 -6.27
N LYS A 168 36.39 1.46 -5.72
CA LYS A 168 37.84 1.47 -5.96
C LYS A 168 38.23 0.67 -7.21
N LEU A 169 37.31 -0.10 -7.79
CA LEU A 169 37.58 -0.89 -8.99
C LEU A 169 37.92 -0.01 -10.19
N ASP A 170 38.94 -0.45 -10.93
CA ASP A 170 39.23 0.08 -12.26
C ASP A 170 38.11 -0.32 -13.24
N PRO A 171 37.48 0.63 -13.95
CA PRO A 171 36.40 0.33 -14.88
C PRO A 171 36.81 -0.62 -16.00
N TYR A 172 38.01 -0.44 -16.57
CA TYR A 172 38.49 -1.24 -17.71
C TYR A 172 38.71 -2.71 -17.32
N ASN A 173 39.36 -2.97 -16.18
CA ASN A 173 39.52 -4.31 -15.64
C ASN A 173 38.16 -4.96 -15.30
N THR A 174 37.21 -4.17 -14.78
CA THR A 174 35.84 -4.63 -14.49
C THR A 174 35.09 -5.03 -15.76
N HIS A 175 35.19 -4.21 -16.82
CA HIS A 175 34.65 -4.53 -18.15
C HIS A 175 35.24 -5.83 -18.71
N GLN A 176 36.57 -5.98 -18.67
CA GLN A 176 37.26 -7.17 -19.14
C GLN A 176 36.86 -8.44 -18.37
N ALA A 177 36.61 -8.34 -17.07
CA ALA A 177 36.14 -9.47 -16.26
C ALA A 177 34.73 -9.94 -16.68
N ILE A 178 33.79 -9.02 -16.89
CA ILE A 178 32.40 -9.36 -17.23
C ILE A 178 32.25 -9.75 -18.71
N GLN A 179 33.01 -9.12 -19.62
CA GLN A 179 33.02 -9.51 -21.05
C GLN A 179 33.42 -10.97 -21.28
N ARG A 180 34.30 -11.54 -20.46
CA ARG A 180 34.68 -12.96 -20.52
C ARG A 180 33.51 -13.92 -20.25
N ILE A 181 32.50 -13.48 -19.49
CA ILE A 181 31.29 -14.25 -19.19
C ILE A 181 30.38 -14.30 -20.41
N ILE A 182 30.21 -13.15 -21.08
CA ILE A 182 29.32 -12.99 -22.25
C ILE A 182 29.91 -13.67 -23.50
N ARG A 183 31.24 -13.56 -23.71
CA ARG A 183 31.93 -14.06 -24.90
C ARG A 183 32.28 -15.55 -24.89
N GLN A 184 31.48 -16.42 -24.26
CA GLN A 184 31.80 -17.85 -24.12
C GLN A 184 32.40 -18.45 -25.40
N GLU A 185 33.64 -18.96 -25.30
CA GLU A 185 34.35 -19.54 -26.44
C GLU A 185 33.57 -20.73 -26.99
N LYS A 186 33.27 -20.71 -28.30
CA LYS A 186 32.68 -21.88 -28.98
C LYS A 186 33.60 -23.09 -28.77
N PRO A 187 33.07 -24.27 -28.43
CA PRO A 187 33.89 -25.45 -28.20
C PRO A 187 34.73 -25.77 -29.45
N ALA A 188 36.03 -25.93 -29.24
CA ALA A 188 37.03 -26.01 -30.30
C ALA A 188 36.74 -27.14 -31.30
N SER A 189 36.30 -26.77 -32.50
CA SER A 189 36.11 -27.68 -33.63
C SER A 189 36.83 -27.15 -34.88
N TRP A 190 38.10 -27.55 -34.99
CA TRP A 190 38.80 -27.75 -36.27
C TRP A 190 38.83 -26.57 -37.27
N VAL A 191 39.39 -25.43 -36.84
CA VAL A 191 39.99 -24.43 -37.73
C VAL A 191 41.29 -23.94 -37.07
N GLY A 192 42.46 -23.96 -37.68
CA GLY A 192 42.91 -24.64 -38.90
C GLY A 192 44.43 -24.83 -38.81
N LEU A 193 44.98 -25.93 -39.33
CA LEU A 193 46.32 -26.42 -38.96
C LEU A 193 47.53 -25.60 -39.48
N PHE A 194 47.30 -24.39 -40.03
CA PHE A 194 48.27 -23.64 -40.85
C PHE A 194 48.20 -22.11 -40.72
N GLU A 195 48.22 -21.59 -39.50
CA GLU A 195 48.71 -20.22 -39.19
C GLU A 195 49.91 -20.31 -38.21
N GLN A 196 50.86 -21.21 -38.43
CA GLN A 196 52.10 -20.90 -39.16
C GLN A 196 52.79 -19.58 -38.76
N PHE A 197 53.35 -19.61 -37.54
CA PHE A 197 54.77 -19.38 -37.28
C PHE A 197 55.51 -18.38 -38.19
N ASN A 198 55.72 -17.17 -37.68
CA ASN A 198 56.76 -16.27 -38.19
C ASN A 198 57.55 -15.61 -37.04
N THR A 199 58.41 -16.38 -36.37
CA THR A 199 59.78 -15.92 -36.04
C THR A 199 60.72 -17.12 -35.92
N VAL A 200 61.94 -16.96 -36.45
CA VAL A 200 62.98 -18.00 -36.57
C VAL A 200 63.60 -18.43 -35.22
N HIS A 201 63.11 -17.90 -34.10
CA HIS A 201 63.79 -17.97 -32.79
C HIS A 201 63.29 -19.07 -31.85
N ALA A 202 62.01 -19.49 -31.91
CA ALA A 202 61.46 -20.48 -30.97
C ALA A 202 62.01 -21.91 -31.21
N VAL A 203 62.37 -22.24 -32.45
CA VAL A 203 63.01 -23.51 -32.83
C VAL A 203 64.36 -23.71 -32.11
N THR A 204 65.00 -22.63 -31.66
CA THR A 204 66.24 -22.68 -30.87
C THR A 204 66.01 -23.11 -29.42
N LEU A 205 64.81 -22.92 -28.85
CA LEU A 205 64.52 -23.33 -27.46
C LEU A 205 64.40 -24.86 -27.31
N PHE A 206 64.11 -25.56 -28.41
CA PHE A 206 64.13 -27.02 -28.48
C PHE A 206 65.52 -27.65 -28.28
N ALA A 207 66.59 -26.86 -28.19
CA ALA A 207 67.95 -27.37 -28.40
C ALA A 207 68.64 -28.01 -27.18
N LEU A 208 68.32 -27.65 -25.92
CA LEU A 208 69.36 -27.72 -24.87
C LEU A 208 69.08 -28.44 -23.54
N LEU A 209 67.89 -28.42 -22.94
CA LEU A 209 67.65 -28.94 -21.58
C LEU A 209 66.25 -29.60 -21.53
N ALA A 210 66.06 -30.92 -21.45
CA ALA A 210 66.95 -32.02 -21.03
C ALA A 210 67.37 -31.95 -19.55
N GLU A 211 66.46 -32.29 -18.64
CA GLU A 211 66.73 -33.19 -17.50
C GLU A 211 65.44 -33.73 -16.86
N GLU A 212 65.61 -34.83 -16.12
CA GLU A 212 64.64 -35.77 -15.54
C GLU A 212 63.56 -35.13 -14.62
N GLN A 213 62.31 -35.60 -14.56
CA GLN A 213 61.78 -36.83 -13.94
C GLN A 213 61.91 -36.93 -12.40
N HIS A 214 60.84 -37.42 -11.75
CA HIS A 214 60.76 -37.92 -10.35
C HIS A 214 60.83 -36.85 -9.21
N ALA A 215 60.34 -37.07 -7.98
CA ALA A 215 59.27 -37.95 -7.45
C ALA A 215 58.99 -37.57 -5.97
N GLY A 216 57.83 -37.98 -5.41
CA GLY A 216 57.68 -38.28 -3.98
C GLY A 216 56.92 -37.27 -3.08
N PRO A 217 56.18 -37.75 -2.05
CA PRO A 217 55.46 -36.93 -1.05
C PRO A 217 56.22 -36.84 0.29
N VAL A 218 55.73 -36.02 1.26
CA VAL A 218 55.82 -36.27 2.73
C VAL A 218 55.02 -35.25 3.55
N THR A 219 54.50 -35.70 4.70
CA THR A 219 53.88 -34.97 5.83
C THR A 219 54.43 -35.56 7.15
N PRO A 220 54.14 -35.06 8.37
CA PRO A 220 53.97 -33.68 8.91
C PRO A 220 54.93 -33.46 10.14
N LEU A 221 54.62 -32.49 11.05
CA LEU A 221 54.70 -32.57 12.55
C LEU A 221 55.35 -31.36 13.31
N GLU A 222 54.60 -30.84 14.30
CA GLU A 222 54.95 -30.11 15.57
C GLU A 222 55.96 -28.94 15.68
N ALA A 223 55.52 -27.86 16.38
CA ALA A 223 56.16 -27.21 17.57
C ALA A 223 55.57 -25.79 17.81
N SER A 224 54.73 -25.54 18.84
CA SER A 224 55.07 -25.28 20.26
C SER A 224 55.48 -23.83 20.63
N LEU A 225 54.49 -23.05 21.08
CA LEU A 225 54.45 -22.21 22.31
C LEU A 225 55.63 -21.27 22.72
N MET A 226 55.24 -20.00 22.94
CA MET A 226 55.80 -18.96 23.84
C MET A 226 57.18 -18.30 23.56
N LYS A 227 57.18 -16.96 23.38
CA LYS A 227 58.03 -16.04 24.19
C LYS A 227 57.68 -14.53 24.12
N SER A 228 57.15 -14.06 25.25
CA SER A 228 57.21 -12.73 25.90
C SER A 228 58.13 -11.60 25.36
N SER A 229 57.51 -10.44 25.07
CA SER A 229 57.75 -9.08 25.59
C SER A 229 59.11 -8.35 25.60
N LYS A 230 59.09 -7.09 25.12
CA LYS A 230 59.76 -5.86 25.64
C LYS A 230 58.82 -4.66 25.36
N GLU A 231 58.23 -3.95 26.34
CA GLU A 231 58.78 -2.85 27.18
C GLU A 231 59.13 -1.57 26.37
N VAL A 232 58.60 -0.36 26.66
CA VAL A 232 58.96 0.54 27.79
C VAL A 232 58.00 1.77 27.94
N MET A 233 57.57 2.07 29.20
CA MET A 233 57.13 3.39 29.81
C MET A 233 55.96 4.23 29.20
N ILE A 234 55.15 5.01 29.95
CA ILE A 234 55.10 5.41 31.38
C ILE A 234 53.63 5.65 31.86
N ARG A 235 53.35 5.43 33.17
CA ARG A 235 52.06 5.68 33.91
C ARG A 235 52.10 7.06 34.63
N PRO A 236 51.09 7.58 35.39
CA PRO A 236 49.86 6.98 35.98
C PRO A 236 48.57 7.84 35.74
N SER A 237 47.37 7.62 36.29
CA SER A 237 46.96 6.94 37.54
C SER A 237 45.49 6.45 37.52
N THR A 238 45.26 5.22 38.05
CA THR A 238 44.23 4.84 39.07
C THR A 238 42.74 5.17 38.81
N SER A 239 41.85 4.20 38.49
CA SER A 239 41.22 3.14 39.34
C SER A 239 39.95 3.61 40.10
N ILE A 240 38.87 2.85 40.34
CA ILE A 240 38.61 1.39 40.23
C ILE A 240 37.07 1.10 40.12
N SER A 241 36.72 -0.17 39.86
CA SER A 241 35.40 -0.89 39.86
C SER A 241 34.36 -0.53 40.97
N ALA A 242 33.08 -0.95 40.99
CA ALA A 242 32.18 -1.71 40.08
C ALA A 242 30.71 -1.72 40.61
N GLN A 243 29.77 -2.13 39.74
CA GLN A 243 28.50 -2.85 40.00
C GLN A 243 27.39 -2.29 40.94
N ALA A 244 26.25 -2.05 40.29
CA ALA A 244 24.91 -2.63 40.56
C ALA A 244 23.92 -2.00 41.58
N SER A 245 22.64 -2.22 41.21
CA SER A 245 21.36 -2.08 41.95
C SER A 245 20.82 -0.69 42.34
N ASP A 246 19.92 -0.19 41.49
CA ASP A 246 18.45 -0.15 41.71
C ASP A 246 17.75 0.86 42.66
N ILE A 247 16.49 1.15 42.31
CA ILE A 247 15.39 1.78 43.07
C ILE A 247 15.32 3.33 43.14
N SER A 248 14.09 3.80 42.95
CA SER A 248 13.58 5.18 42.99
C SER A 248 13.72 5.91 44.32
N SER A 249 14.05 7.21 44.28
CA SER A 249 13.15 8.30 44.72
C SER A 249 13.90 9.63 44.88
N PHE A 250 13.35 10.69 44.26
CA PHE A 250 13.35 12.11 44.67
C PHE A 250 14.56 12.75 45.39
N LEU A 251 14.97 13.89 44.81
CA LEU A 251 15.31 15.16 45.48
C LEU A 251 15.83 15.11 46.93
N ASP A 252 17.04 15.63 47.14
CA ASP A 252 17.18 16.76 48.06
C ASP A 252 18.44 17.63 47.78
N PRO A 253 18.49 18.90 48.24
CA PRO A 253 19.51 19.90 47.84
C PRO A 253 20.50 20.24 48.98
N VAL A 254 20.87 21.53 49.12
CA VAL A 254 21.61 22.16 50.27
C VAL A 254 23.14 21.94 50.21
N THR A 255 24.07 22.92 50.31
CA THR A 255 24.10 24.36 50.71
C THR A 255 25.28 25.07 49.98
N SER A 256 25.45 26.41 49.92
CA SER A 256 25.50 27.32 51.07
C SER A 256 25.23 28.83 50.84
N THR A 257 24.69 29.44 51.91
CA THR A 257 24.86 30.85 52.36
C THR A 257 24.36 32.01 51.49
N SER A 258 23.07 32.37 51.65
CA SER A 258 22.68 33.62 52.36
C SER A 258 21.25 33.48 52.92
N ALA A 259 20.95 34.11 54.06
CA ALA A 259 19.78 33.80 54.92
C ALA A 259 18.82 35.02 55.07
N PRO A 260 17.76 35.01 55.91
CA PRO A 260 16.89 33.92 56.41
C PRO A 260 15.36 34.23 56.26
N GLN A 261 14.49 33.25 56.01
CA GLN A 261 13.02 33.40 56.27
C GLN A 261 12.37 32.12 56.85
N ARG A 262 11.21 32.31 57.51
CA ARG A 262 10.50 31.34 58.39
C ARG A 262 9.78 30.21 57.64
N PRO A 263 9.51 29.06 58.29
CA PRO A 263 8.69 28.00 57.72
C PRO A 263 7.20 28.39 57.65
N PRO A 264 6.43 27.84 56.68
CA PRO A 264 4.98 27.97 56.65
C PRO A 264 4.35 27.27 57.87
N SER A 265 3.32 27.89 58.44
CA SER A 265 2.63 27.32 59.60
C SER A 265 1.73 26.14 59.22
N ALA A 266 1.49 25.23 60.17
CA ALA A 266 0.57 24.09 60.04
C ALA A 266 -0.92 24.46 59.80
N VAL A 267 -1.22 25.74 59.55
CA VAL A 267 -2.52 26.26 59.13
C VAL A 267 -2.69 26.17 57.62
N ALA A 268 -1.61 26.30 56.83
CA ALA A 268 -1.68 26.31 55.36
C ALA A 268 -2.09 24.94 54.79
N THR A 269 -1.45 23.85 55.26
CA THR A 269 -1.76 22.48 54.81
C THR A 269 -3.20 22.10 55.16
N ARG A 270 -3.64 22.37 56.40
CA ARG A 270 -5.01 22.10 56.87
C ARG A 270 -6.09 22.85 56.09
N LEU A 271 -5.78 24.04 55.55
CA LEU A 271 -6.71 24.78 54.69
C LEU A 271 -6.91 24.08 53.35
N VAL A 272 -5.84 23.58 52.73
CA VAL A 272 -5.90 22.88 51.43
C VAL A 272 -6.68 21.57 51.56
N ASP A 273 -6.38 20.78 52.60
CA ASP A 273 -7.08 19.53 52.87
C ASP A 273 -8.59 19.78 53.12
N SER A 274 -8.93 20.78 53.96
CA SER A 274 -10.33 21.13 54.25
C SER A 274 -11.10 21.63 53.01
N LEU A 275 -10.45 22.38 52.11
CA LEU A 275 -11.07 22.83 50.87
C LEU A 275 -11.32 21.65 49.91
N SER A 276 -10.43 20.65 49.89
CA SER A 276 -10.64 19.45 49.06
C SER A 276 -11.85 18.63 49.53
N GLU A 277 -12.02 18.43 50.84
CA GLU A 277 -13.18 17.72 51.40
C GLU A 277 -14.50 18.48 51.16
N ILE A 278 -14.49 19.81 51.29
CA ILE A 278 -15.67 20.66 51.00
C ILE A 278 -16.06 20.55 49.53
N VAL A 279 -15.10 20.59 48.59
CA VAL A 279 -15.37 20.45 47.15
C VAL A 279 -15.94 19.06 46.82
N VAL A 280 -15.32 17.98 47.31
CA VAL A 280 -15.78 16.61 47.07
C VAL A 280 -17.18 16.37 47.65
N THR A 281 -17.46 16.88 48.85
CA THR A 281 -18.79 16.77 49.49
C THR A 281 -19.85 17.58 48.73
N SER A 282 -19.52 18.79 48.29
CA SER A 282 -20.44 19.63 47.50
C SER A 282 -20.74 19.01 46.13
N MET A 283 -19.75 18.41 45.47
CA MET A 283 -19.94 17.72 44.19
C MET A 283 -20.85 16.50 44.35
N LYS A 284 -20.69 15.69 45.41
CA LYS A 284 -21.58 14.54 45.67
C LYS A 284 -23.03 14.96 45.89
N ALA A 285 -23.26 15.98 46.71
CA ALA A 285 -24.61 16.53 46.92
C ALA A 285 -25.23 17.08 45.62
N LEU A 286 -24.43 17.68 44.73
CA LEU A 286 -24.90 18.16 43.43
C LEU A 286 -25.27 17.00 42.48
N ILE A 287 -24.49 15.92 42.48
CA ILE A 287 -24.76 14.71 41.69
C ILE A 287 -26.06 14.04 42.15
N GLU A 288 -26.28 13.89 43.46
CA GLU A 288 -27.48 13.27 44.02
C GLU A 288 -28.78 14.05 43.67
N VAL A 289 -28.72 15.38 43.65
CA VAL A 289 -29.86 16.22 43.21
C VAL A 289 -30.12 16.07 41.71
N VAL A 290 -29.07 16.12 40.88
CA VAL A 290 -29.20 15.95 39.42
C VAL A 290 -29.71 14.56 39.06
N GLU A 291 -29.27 13.51 39.76
CA GLU A 291 -29.80 12.16 39.58
C GLU A 291 -31.27 12.00 39.97
N HIS A 292 -31.76 12.76 40.95
CA HIS A 292 -33.16 12.75 41.33
C HIS A 292 -34.03 13.44 40.26
N ASP A 293 -33.65 14.66 39.85
CA ASP A 293 -34.38 15.43 38.86
C ASP A 293 -34.41 14.73 37.48
N LEU A 294 -33.35 14.02 37.11
CA LEU A 294 -33.31 13.19 35.89
C LEU A 294 -34.29 12.00 35.96
N LYS A 295 -34.43 11.35 37.12
CA LYS A 295 -35.37 10.22 37.28
C LYS A 295 -36.83 10.69 37.17
N ASP A 296 -37.17 11.82 37.80
CA ASP A 296 -38.51 12.41 37.69
C ASP A 296 -38.82 12.85 36.24
N LEU A 297 -37.82 13.38 35.52
CA LEU A 297 -37.97 13.73 34.10
C LEU A 297 -38.17 12.50 33.20
N MET A 298 -37.45 11.39 33.46
CA MET A 298 -37.61 10.15 32.71
C MET A 298 -39.02 9.55 32.87
N VAL A 299 -39.57 9.54 34.09
CA VAL A 299 -40.96 9.10 34.34
C VAL A 299 -41.98 9.95 33.57
N ALA A 300 -41.78 11.27 33.53
CA ALA A 300 -42.65 12.17 32.77
C ALA A 300 -42.57 11.94 31.24
N ILE A 301 -41.41 11.53 30.72
CA ILE A 301 -41.22 11.19 29.30
C ILE A 301 -41.92 9.86 28.95
N ASP A 302 -41.84 8.84 29.80
CA ASP A 302 -42.51 7.56 29.58
C ASP A 302 -44.04 7.71 29.55
N ASP A 303 -44.61 8.50 30.47
CA ASP A 303 -46.05 8.82 30.48
C ASP A 303 -46.48 9.57 29.19
N LEU A 304 -45.64 10.49 28.70
CA LEU A 304 -45.90 11.21 27.45
C LEU A 304 -45.84 10.28 26.22
N MET A 305 -44.87 9.37 26.17
CA MET A 305 -44.72 8.39 25.11
C MET A 305 -45.89 7.39 25.08
N LEU A 306 -46.38 6.95 26.24
CA LEU A 306 -47.58 6.13 26.36
C LEU A 306 -48.85 6.86 25.86
N ALA A 307 -48.97 8.16 26.13
CA ALA A 307 -50.09 8.98 25.63
C ALA A 307 -50.04 9.17 24.10
N LEU A 308 -48.85 9.40 23.52
CA LEU A 308 -48.64 9.45 22.08
C LEU A 308 -48.98 8.11 21.40
N HIS A 309 -48.51 6.99 21.94
CA HIS A 309 -48.74 5.67 21.34
C HIS A 309 -50.23 5.29 21.28
N ARG A 310 -51.01 5.64 22.32
CA ARG A 310 -52.48 5.49 22.32
C ARG A 310 -53.15 6.35 21.25
N SER A 311 -52.70 7.59 21.10
CA SER A 311 -53.26 8.53 20.12
C SER A 311 -53.00 8.08 18.68
N THR A 312 -51.78 7.63 18.39
CA THR A 312 -51.38 7.15 17.05
C THR A 312 -52.13 5.87 16.66
N SER A 313 -52.34 4.95 17.62
CA SER A 313 -53.07 3.69 17.37
C SER A 313 -54.51 3.92 16.88
N ILE A 314 -55.20 4.92 17.43
CA ILE A 314 -56.58 5.29 17.04
C ILE A 314 -56.62 5.81 15.59
N VAL A 315 -55.63 6.60 15.17
CA VAL A 315 -55.54 7.14 13.80
C VAL A 315 -55.28 6.03 12.78
N VAL A 316 -54.46 5.04 13.13
CA VAL A 316 -54.13 3.89 12.26
C VAL A 316 -55.35 2.98 12.03
N GLU A 317 -56.20 2.74 13.03
CA GLU A 317 -57.43 1.95 12.83
C GLU A 317 -58.44 2.66 11.92
N GLN A 318 -58.66 3.96 12.11
CA GLN A 318 -59.58 4.74 11.27
C GLN A 318 -59.16 4.70 9.79
N SER A 319 -57.85 4.76 9.53
CA SER A 319 -57.27 4.78 8.18
C SER A 319 -57.46 3.49 7.38
N LYS A 320 -57.75 2.35 8.03
CA LYS A 320 -57.91 1.04 7.35
C LYS A 320 -59.30 0.82 6.74
N THR A 321 -60.26 1.73 6.94
CA THR A 321 -61.68 1.49 6.63
C THR A 321 -62.18 2.08 5.31
N THR A 322 -61.31 2.73 4.51
CA THR A 322 -61.74 3.74 3.50
C THR A 322 -61.27 3.54 2.05
N ALA A 323 -60.70 2.40 1.66
CA ALA A 323 -60.20 2.17 0.29
C ALA A 323 -61.11 1.24 -0.57
N PRO A 324 -61.67 1.69 -1.72
CA PRO A 324 -62.48 0.87 -2.63
C PRO A 324 -61.66 0.27 -3.80
N SER A 325 -62.14 -0.84 -4.38
CA SER A 325 -61.46 -1.62 -5.43
C SER A 325 -62.20 -1.64 -6.78
N ILE A 326 -61.45 -1.84 -7.89
CA ILE A 326 -61.95 -1.93 -9.28
C ILE A 326 -61.30 -3.16 -9.99
N PRO A 327 -62.01 -3.91 -10.88
CA PRO A 327 -61.60 -5.26 -11.29
C PRO A 327 -61.13 -5.41 -12.76
N THR A 328 -60.53 -6.56 -13.09
CA THR A 328 -60.16 -6.99 -14.47
C THR A 328 -60.50 -8.47 -14.76
N SER A 329 -60.57 -8.83 -16.05
CA SER A 329 -60.97 -10.14 -16.59
C SER A 329 -60.39 -10.35 -18.01
N VAL A 330 -60.39 -11.52 -18.67
CA VAL A 330 -61.00 -12.83 -18.39
C VAL A 330 -60.14 -13.99 -18.98
N VAL A 331 -60.50 -15.25 -18.72
CA VAL A 331 -59.78 -16.48 -19.11
C VAL A 331 -60.48 -17.24 -20.25
N PRO A 332 -59.75 -18.04 -21.07
CA PRO A 332 -60.09 -19.48 -21.29
C PRO A 332 -58.85 -20.39 -21.50
N THR A 333 -58.82 -21.73 -21.32
CA THR A 333 -59.66 -22.74 -20.60
C THR A 333 -58.88 -24.09 -20.50
N SER A 334 -58.97 -24.77 -19.34
CA SER A 334 -59.17 -26.22 -19.02
C SER A 334 -58.79 -27.40 -19.99
N PRO A 335 -58.60 -28.67 -19.51
CA PRO A 335 -59.15 -29.27 -18.27
C PRO A 335 -58.31 -30.28 -17.42
N ASN A 336 -58.60 -30.26 -16.10
CA ASN A 336 -58.73 -31.36 -15.09
C ASN A 336 -57.74 -32.54 -14.95
N SER A 337 -57.19 -32.69 -13.73
CA SER A 337 -57.45 -33.87 -12.86
C SER A 337 -57.13 -33.65 -11.36
N SER A 338 -58.19 -33.57 -10.54
CA SER A 338 -58.40 -33.97 -9.12
C SER A 338 -57.28 -34.03 -8.03
N THR A 339 -57.74 -33.65 -6.83
CA THR A 339 -57.38 -34.05 -5.43
C THR A 339 -56.24 -33.31 -4.69
N PRO A 340 -56.36 -33.11 -3.35
CA PRO A 340 -55.78 -31.95 -2.68
C PRO A 340 -54.63 -32.25 -1.70
N SER A 341 -53.67 -31.34 -1.62
CA SER A 341 -52.69 -31.27 -0.52
C SER A 341 -52.33 -29.83 -0.19
N SER A 342 -52.38 -29.51 1.10
CA SER A 342 -51.86 -28.32 1.78
C SER A 342 -50.88 -27.44 0.98
N SER A 343 -51.29 -26.21 0.67
CA SER A 343 -50.39 -25.16 0.17
C SER A 343 -49.48 -24.66 1.30
N THR A 344 -48.29 -25.25 1.42
CA THR A 344 -47.16 -24.57 2.06
C THR A 344 -46.83 -23.33 1.25
N ASN A 345 -46.82 -22.16 1.88
CA ASN A 345 -46.31 -20.94 1.26
C ASN A 345 -44.81 -21.13 0.98
N SER A 346 -44.46 -21.42 -0.27
CA SER A 346 -43.08 -21.37 -0.73
C SER A 346 -42.67 -19.90 -0.84
N THR A 347 -42.08 -19.36 0.22
CA THR A 347 -41.16 -18.23 0.09
C THR A 347 -40.09 -18.61 -0.93
N SER A 348 -39.96 -17.85 -2.02
CA SER A 348 -38.79 -17.96 -2.88
C SER A 348 -37.54 -17.80 -2.01
N PRO A 349 -36.48 -18.61 -2.21
CA PRO A 349 -35.25 -18.43 -1.46
C PRO A 349 -34.70 -17.03 -1.76
N THR A 350 -34.37 -16.27 -0.72
CA THR A 350 -33.55 -15.07 -0.85
C THR A 350 -32.28 -15.46 -1.62
N PRO A 351 -31.85 -14.71 -2.65
CA PRO A 351 -30.62 -15.01 -3.36
C PRO A 351 -29.46 -15.04 -2.35
N SER A 352 -28.83 -16.20 -2.22
CA SER A 352 -27.71 -16.44 -1.32
C SER A 352 -26.45 -16.57 -2.17
N ARG A 353 -25.52 -15.63 -2.01
CA ARG A 353 -24.19 -15.72 -2.62
C ARG A 353 -23.44 -16.92 -2.02
N THR A 354 -22.62 -17.58 -2.82
CA THR A 354 -21.69 -18.61 -2.30
C THR A 354 -20.59 -17.89 -1.51
N PRO A 355 -20.21 -18.29 -0.29
CA PRO A 355 -19.13 -17.62 0.46
C PRO A 355 -17.81 -17.63 -0.31
N PHE A 356 -17.05 -16.53 -0.27
CA PHE A 356 -15.71 -16.47 -0.87
C PHE A 356 -14.71 -17.21 0.02
N ASN A 357 -13.75 -17.90 -0.60
CA ASN A 357 -12.64 -18.51 0.11
C ASN A 357 -11.34 -17.73 -0.17
N TYR A 358 -10.99 -16.83 0.74
CA TYR A 358 -9.78 -15.99 0.70
C TYR A 358 -8.46 -16.79 0.71
N SER A 359 -8.50 -18.11 0.85
CA SER A 359 -7.32 -18.99 0.71
C SER A 359 -7.21 -19.71 -0.65
N GLU A 360 -8.22 -19.65 -1.51
CA GLU A 360 -8.27 -20.39 -2.79
C GLU A 360 -8.18 -19.51 -4.04
N GLY A 361 -8.33 -18.19 -3.93
CA GLY A 361 -8.16 -17.27 -5.06
C GLY A 361 -8.18 -15.80 -4.67
N PRO A 362 -7.65 -14.91 -5.53
CA PRO A 362 -7.55 -13.49 -5.23
C PRO A 362 -8.89 -12.75 -5.32
N VAL A 363 -9.06 -11.79 -4.43
CA VAL A 363 -9.98 -10.67 -4.59
C VAL A 363 -9.56 -9.88 -5.84
N ARG A 364 -10.53 -9.62 -6.71
CA ARG A 364 -10.39 -8.78 -7.90
C ARG A 364 -11.61 -7.89 -7.93
N GLY A 365 -11.47 -6.68 -7.40
CA GLY A 365 -12.61 -5.80 -7.17
C GLY A 365 -12.44 -4.39 -7.68
N VAL A 366 -13.49 -3.61 -7.51
CA VAL A 366 -13.52 -2.16 -7.76
C VAL A 366 -14.23 -1.44 -6.61
N ASN A 367 -13.76 -0.23 -6.30
CA ASN A 367 -14.42 0.65 -5.36
C ASN A 367 -15.62 1.35 -6.02
N LEU A 368 -16.74 1.43 -5.30
CA LEU A 368 -17.93 2.20 -5.70
C LEU A 368 -17.86 3.63 -5.17
N GLY A 369 -16.71 4.29 -5.41
CA GLY A 369 -16.39 5.64 -4.96
C GLY A 369 -17.37 6.71 -5.44
N GLY A 370 -17.42 7.83 -4.71
CA GLY A 370 -18.36 8.93 -4.97
C GLY A 370 -19.85 8.62 -4.79
N TRP A 371 -20.26 7.42 -4.32
CA TRP A 371 -21.68 7.03 -4.25
C TRP A 371 -22.39 7.44 -2.94
N PHE A 372 -21.99 6.87 -1.79
CA PHE A 372 -22.57 7.17 -0.48
C PHE A 372 -21.67 8.05 0.40
N VAL A 373 -20.52 8.45 -0.14
CA VAL A 373 -19.73 9.61 0.27
C VAL A 373 -19.42 10.38 -1.01
N LEU A 374 -19.65 11.69 -1.03
CA LEU A 374 -19.40 12.54 -2.19
C LEU A 374 -17.95 13.05 -2.25
N GLU A 375 -17.27 12.73 -3.33
CA GLU A 375 -15.95 13.27 -3.65
C GLU A 375 -16.01 14.24 -4.84
N PRO A 376 -15.44 15.46 -4.72
CA PRO A 376 -15.46 16.45 -5.79
C PRO A 376 -14.85 16.00 -7.11
N TRP A 377 -13.84 15.13 -7.07
CA TRP A 377 -13.10 14.70 -8.26
C TRP A 377 -13.77 13.55 -9.01
N ILE A 378 -14.56 12.72 -8.32
CA ILE A 378 -15.34 11.63 -8.93
C ILE A 378 -16.66 12.17 -9.48
N THR A 379 -17.28 13.12 -8.77
CA THR A 379 -18.64 13.63 -9.05
C THR A 379 -18.71 15.17 -9.17
N PRO A 380 -17.81 15.84 -9.94
CA PRO A 380 -17.71 17.30 -9.97
C PRO A 380 -19.03 18.01 -10.25
N SER A 381 -19.88 17.45 -11.12
CA SER A 381 -21.20 18.00 -11.47
C SER A 381 -22.13 18.26 -10.28
N ILE A 382 -22.06 17.47 -9.19
CA ILE A 382 -22.86 17.70 -7.97
C ILE A 382 -22.39 18.97 -7.27
N PHE A 383 -21.07 19.13 -7.17
CA PHE A 383 -20.44 20.29 -6.54
C PHE A 383 -20.63 21.54 -7.38
N GLU A 384 -20.54 21.46 -8.71
CA GLU A 384 -20.86 22.56 -9.63
C GLU A 384 -22.33 23.00 -9.50
N ALA A 385 -23.27 22.05 -9.41
CA ALA A 385 -24.70 22.34 -9.28
C ALA A 385 -25.06 23.16 -8.02
N THR A 386 -24.22 23.18 -6.98
CA THR A 386 -24.46 24.02 -5.79
C THR A 386 -24.38 25.52 -6.09
N ASN A 387 -23.68 25.90 -7.17
CA ASN A 387 -23.29 27.29 -7.47
C ASN A 387 -22.64 28.01 -6.26
N ASP A 388 -21.93 27.25 -5.42
CA ASP A 388 -21.23 27.74 -4.22
C ASP A 388 -19.89 27.02 -4.08
N GLU A 389 -18.81 27.70 -4.45
CA GLU A 389 -17.43 27.19 -4.40
C GLU A 389 -16.97 26.86 -2.96
N THR A 390 -17.70 27.32 -1.93
CA THR A 390 -17.41 26.99 -0.53
C THR A 390 -17.99 25.65 -0.08
N VAL A 391 -18.73 24.96 -0.95
CA VAL A 391 -19.08 23.53 -0.79
C VAL A 391 -17.95 22.70 -1.35
N VAL A 392 -17.09 22.18 -0.48
CA VAL A 392 -15.84 21.48 -0.84
C VAL A 392 -15.84 19.99 -0.50
N ASP A 393 -16.87 19.54 0.22
CA ASP A 393 -17.10 18.19 0.72
C ASP A 393 -18.60 18.01 1.05
N GLU A 394 -19.01 16.81 1.51
CA GLU A 394 -20.42 16.53 1.84
C GLU A 394 -20.89 17.24 3.13
N TYR A 395 -20.00 17.49 4.08
CA TYR A 395 -20.27 18.25 5.30
C TYR A 395 -20.67 19.69 4.99
N THR A 396 -19.90 20.36 4.12
CA THR A 396 -20.16 21.73 3.68
C THR A 396 -21.35 21.80 2.73
N LEU A 397 -21.64 20.77 1.94
CA LEU A 397 -22.91 20.65 1.21
C LEU A 397 -24.11 20.72 2.17
N GLY A 398 -24.03 19.97 3.28
CA GLY A 398 -24.97 20.05 4.39
C GLY A 398 -25.04 21.45 5.02
N MET A 399 -23.91 22.02 5.44
CA MET A 399 -23.85 23.36 6.08
C MET A 399 -24.41 24.48 5.21
N LYS A 400 -24.24 24.38 3.89
CA LYS A 400 -24.56 25.43 2.92
C LYS A 400 -25.90 25.19 2.22
N THR A 401 -26.63 24.11 2.53
CA THR A 401 -27.93 23.88 1.90
C THR A 401 -28.90 25.02 2.21
N LYS A 402 -29.37 25.68 1.15
CA LYS A 402 -30.37 26.77 1.23
C LYS A 402 -31.79 26.20 1.17
N ASN A 403 -31.95 25.00 0.62
CA ASN A 403 -33.21 24.26 0.56
C ASN A 403 -32.91 22.76 0.71
N TYR A 404 -33.14 22.23 1.91
CA TYR A 404 -32.95 20.83 2.25
C TYR A 404 -33.64 19.87 1.28
N ASN A 405 -34.85 20.20 0.80
CA ASN A 405 -35.60 19.32 -0.11
C ASN A 405 -35.00 19.27 -1.51
N GLU A 406 -34.40 20.37 -2.00
CA GLU A 406 -33.70 20.39 -3.29
C GLU A 406 -32.39 19.61 -3.22
N THR A 407 -31.59 19.79 -2.15
CA THR A 407 -30.36 19.01 -1.98
C THR A 407 -30.65 17.54 -1.71
N LEU A 408 -31.70 17.20 -0.94
CA LEU A 408 -32.14 15.81 -0.79
C LEU A 408 -32.60 15.22 -2.12
N ALA A 409 -33.33 15.95 -2.97
CA ALA A 409 -33.73 15.47 -4.30
C ALA A 409 -32.52 15.26 -5.23
N MET A 410 -31.51 16.13 -5.16
CA MET A 410 -30.23 15.98 -5.87
C MET A 410 -29.51 14.71 -5.43
N LEU A 411 -29.38 14.48 -4.11
CA LEU A 411 -28.76 13.28 -3.55
C LEU A 411 -29.56 12.00 -3.88
N GLN A 412 -30.89 12.04 -3.80
CA GLN A 412 -31.74 10.91 -4.18
C GLN A 412 -31.66 10.59 -5.68
N ASN A 413 -31.48 11.58 -6.54
CA ASN A 413 -31.20 11.34 -7.95
C ASN A 413 -29.83 10.66 -8.10
N HIS A 414 -28.79 11.23 -7.49
CA HIS A 414 -27.43 10.66 -7.49
C HIS A 414 -27.39 9.22 -7.01
N TRP A 415 -27.95 8.92 -5.83
CA TRP A 415 -27.99 7.56 -5.29
C TRP A 415 -28.80 6.58 -6.17
N ASN A 416 -29.74 7.07 -6.99
CA ASN A 416 -30.48 6.25 -7.97
C ASN A 416 -29.76 6.02 -9.30
N THR A 417 -28.96 6.98 -9.77
CA THR A 417 -28.41 6.97 -11.14
C THR A 417 -26.90 6.81 -11.20
N TRP A 418 -26.17 6.97 -10.08
CA TRP A 418 -24.72 6.78 -10.05
C TRP A 418 -24.38 5.31 -10.20
N ILE A 419 -24.66 4.46 -9.22
CA ILE A 419 -24.54 3.00 -9.37
C ILE A 419 -25.93 2.36 -9.48
N THR A 420 -26.05 1.44 -10.41
CA THR A 420 -27.27 0.73 -10.82
C THR A 420 -27.03 -0.78 -10.83
N GLU A 421 -28.08 -1.57 -11.10
CA GLU A 421 -27.92 -3.03 -11.26
C GLU A 421 -27.04 -3.40 -12.46
N ASP A 422 -27.11 -2.61 -13.55
CA ASP A 422 -26.31 -2.80 -14.76
C ASP A 422 -24.80 -2.67 -14.46
N ASP A 423 -24.41 -1.89 -13.46
CA ASP A 423 -23.02 -1.81 -12.99
C ASP A 423 -22.57 -3.13 -12.34
N PHE A 424 -23.41 -3.76 -11.50
CA PHE A 424 -23.09 -5.06 -10.89
C PHE A 424 -23.01 -6.19 -11.92
N ILE A 425 -23.86 -6.15 -12.94
CA ILE A 425 -23.77 -7.04 -14.11
C ILE A 425 -22.43 -6.84 -14.82
N ALA A 426 -22.09 -5.60 -15.17
CA ALA A 426 -20.86 -5.27 -15.90
C ALA A 426 -19.58 -5.59 -15.11
N ILE A 427 -19.59 -5.43 -13.78
CA ILE A 427 -18.48 -5.81 -12.88
C ILE A 427 -18.23 -7.32 -12.96
N ASN A 428 -19.29 -8.13 -12.82
CA ASN A 428 -19.18 -9.60 -12.94
C ASN A 428 -18.81 -10.04 -14.38
N GLU A 429 -19.37 -9.41 -15.41
CA GLU A 429 -19.01 -9.68 -16.82
C GLU A 429 -17.55 -9.29 -17.16
N ALA A 430 -16.97 -8.32 -16.46
CA ALA A 430 -15.54 -7.98 -16.55
C ALA A 430 -14.62 -9.01 -15.85
N GLY A 431 -15.19 -10.02 -15.17
CA GLY A 431 -14.45 -11.04 -14.42
C GLY A 431 -14.00 -10.58 -13.03
N LEU A 432 -14.55 -9.48 -12.53
CA LEU A 432 -14.34 -9.02 -11.14
C LEU A 432 -15.29 -9.77 -10.21
N ASN A 433 -14.82 -10.05 -8.99
CA ASN A 433 -15.56 -10.84 -8.01
C ASN A 433 -15.97 -10.04 -6.75
N HIS A 434 -15.42 -8.85 -6.51
CA HIS A 434 -15.72 -8.01 -5.34
C HIS A 434 -16.08 -6.57 -5.71
N VAL A 435 -16.84 -5.90 -4.84
CA VAL A 435 -16.89 -4.44 -4.73
C VAL A 435 -16.55 -4.00 -3.31
N ARG A 436 -15.86 -2.86 -3.18
CA ARG A 436 -15.76 -2.12 -1.91
C ARG A 436 -16.70 -0.94 -1.95
N ILE A 437 -17.47 -0.75 -0.88
CA ILE A 437 -18.56 0.23 -0.80
C ILE A 437 -18.27 1.22 0.33
N PRO A 438 -17.70 2.40 0.01
CA PRO A 438 -17.59 3.52 0.93
C PRO A 438 -18.95 3.95 1.52
N LEU A 439 -19.04 4.07 2.84
CA LEU A 439 -20.23 4.54 3.56
C LEU A 439 -19.86 5.51 4.70
N GLY A 440 -20.34 6.76 4.61
CA GLY A 440 -20.22 7.72 5.71
C GLY A 440 -21.15 7.41 6.89
N TYR A 441 -20.69 7.63 8.12
CA TYR A 441 -21.48 7.34 9.34
C TYR A 441 -22.86 8.03 9.37
N TRP A 442 -23.00 9.16 8.68
CA TRP A 442 -24.25 9.93 8.58
C TRP A 442 -25.36 9.22 7.79
N SER A 443 -24.99 8.23 6.98
CA SER A 443 -25.93 7.39 6.23
C SER A 443 -26.46 6.20 7.05
N VAL A 444 -25.89 5.92 8.23
CA VAL A 444 -26.29 4.79 9.09
C VAL A 444 -27.41 5.22 10.04
N PRO A 445 -28.58 4.55 10.05
CA PRO A 445 -29.73 4.93 10.87
C PRO A 445 -29.60 4.47 12.34
N LEU A 446 -28.42 4.68 12.96
CA LEU A 446 -28.07 4.24 14.31
C LEU A 446 -29.00 4.88 15.37
N PRO A 447 -29.91 4.12 16.02
CA PRO A 447 -30.88 4.67 16.97
C PRO A 447 -30.23 5.00 18.32
N SER A 448 -30.88 5.87 19.10
CA SER A 448 -30.42 6.24 20.45
C SER A 448 -30.40 5.08 21.45
N SER A 449 -31.08 3.97 21.17
CA SER A 449 -31.02 2.74 21.97
C SER A 449 -29.75 1.91 21.74
N ALA A 450 -28.95 2.24 20.72
CA ALA A 450 -27.76 1.50 20.31
C ALA A 450 -26.45 2.26 20.58
N THR A 451 -26.50 3.40 21.28
CA THR A 451 -25.33 4.22 21.59
C THR A 451 -25.56 5.07 22.83
N ASN A 452 -24.49 5.37 23.58
CA ASN A 452 -24.52 6.38 24.65
C ASN A 452 -23.97 7.75 24.19
N THR A 453 -23.70 7.90 22.88
CA THR A 453 -23.19 9.14 22.25
C THR A 453 -24.29 9.88 21.50
N SER A 454 -23.98 11.06 20.97
CA SER A 454 -24.90 11.81 20.12
C SER A 454 -25.27 11.02 18.85
N THR A 455 -26.57 10.95 18.55
CA THR A 455 -27.08 10.47 17.25
C THR A 455 -27.17 11.57 16.20
N SER A 456 -26.73 12.80 16.50
CA SER A 456 -26.72 13.89 15.53
C SER A 456 -25.76 13.60 14.39
N ILE A 457 -26.30 13.67 13.17
CA ILE A 457 -25.56 13.68 11.91
C ILE A 457 -25.51 15.08 11.29
N SER A 458 -25.97 16.12 12.00
CA SER A 458 -25.91 17.49 11.50
C SER A 458 -24.45 17.85 11.17
N PRO A 459 -24.15 18.36 9.98
CA PRO A 459 -25.06 18.99 9.01
C PRO A 459 -25.49 18.10 7.81
N TYR A 460 -25.06 16.84 7.77
CA TYR A 460 -25.28 15.93 6.64
C TYR A 460 -26.76 15.67 6.36
N ILE A 461 -27.07 15.32 5.11
CA ILE A 461 -28.42 14.96 4.67
C ILE A 461 -28.54 13.43 4.62
N PRO A 462 -29.32 12.79 5.49
CA PRO A 462 -29.47 11.33 5.50
C PRO A 462 -30.31 10.84 4.33
N GLY A 463 -30.06 9.61 3.89
CA GLY A 463 -30.97 8.91 2.98
C GLY A 463 -30.39 7.74 2.21
N ALA A 464 -29.07 7.51 2.24
CA ALA A 464 -28.43 6.47 1.44
C ALA A 464 -28.72 5.02 1.91
N TRP A 465 -29.12 4.78 3.17
CA TRP A 465 -29.29 3.41 3.71
C TRP A 465 -30.17 2.47 2.85
N PRO A 466 -31.34 2.85 2.32
CA PRO A 466 -32.15 1.98 1.46
C PRO A 466 -31.47 1.68 0.11
N TYR A 467 -30.57 2.56 -0.35
CA TYR A 467 -29.79 2.39 -1.58
C TYR A 467 -28.65 1.40 -1.38
N LEU A 468 -27.99 1.45 -0.21
CA LEU A 468 -27.05 0.40 0.21
C LEU A 468 -27.75 -0.96 0.28
N LEU A 469 -28.91 -1.06 0.94
CA LEU A 469 -29.67 -2.31 0.99
C LEU A 469 -30.02 -2.84 -0.41
N ARG A 470 -30.35 -1.95 -1.35
CA ARG A 470 -30.58 -2.32 -2.75
C ARG A 470 -29.29 -2.83 -3.43
N ALA A 471 -28.16 -2.16 -3.21
CA ALA A 471 -26.84 -2.57 -3.72
C ALA A 471 -26.44 -3.96 -3.22
N LEU A 472 -26.65 -4.27 -1.94
CA LEU A 472 -26.36 -5.59 -1.37
C LEU A 472 -27.22 -6.71 -2.00
N ASN A 473 -28.47 -6.41 -2.37
CA ASN A 473 -29.32 -7.36 -3.10
C ASN A 473 -28.83 -7.57 -4.55
N TRP A 474 -28.37 -6.51 -5.23
CA TRP A 474 -27.74 -6.64 -6.56
C TRP A 474 -26.45 -7.45 -6.50
N ALA A 475 -25.58 -7.20 -5.52
CA ALA A 475 -24.37 -7.97 -5.30
C ALA A 475 -24.66 -9.46 -5.10
N ALA A 476 -25.64 -9.80 -4.25
CA ALA A 476 -26.07 -11.18 -4.05
C ALA A 476 -26.70 -11.82 -5.31
N ALA A 477 -27.46 -11.06 -6.10
CA ALA A 477 -28.09 -11.55 -7.34
C ALA A 477 -27.08 -11.87 -8.46
N HIS A 478 -25.99 -11.10 -8.54
CA HIS A 478 -24.97 -11.21 -9.58
C HIS A 478 -23.68 -11.90 -9.11
N ASN A 479 -23.70 -12.56 -7.95
CA ASN A 479 -22.58 -13.26 -7.31
C ASN A 479 -21.32 -12.37 -7.13
N VAL A 480 -21.54 -11.10 -6.78
CA VAL A 480 -20.48 -10.14 -6.45
C VAL A 480 -20.36 -10.04 -4.93
N HIS A 481 -19.14 -10.14 -4.43
CA HIS A 481 -18.80 -10.01 -3.01
C HIS A 481 -18.69 -8.54 -2.59
N VAL A 482 -18.88 -8.27 -1.30
CA VAL A 482 -18.96 -6.90 -0.74
C VAL A 482 -18.04 -6.75 0.45
N ILE A 483 -17.08 -5.83 0.30
CA ILE A 483 -16.42 -5.14 1.41
C ILE A 483 -17.27 -3.90 1.69
N LEU A 484 -17.80 -3.77 2.91
CA LEU A 484 -18.49 -2.56 3.35
C LEU A 484 -17.57 -1.77 4.26
N ASP A 485 -17.36 -0.50 3.94
CA ASP A 485 -16.37 0.35 4.59
C ASP A 485 -17.02 1.56 5.29
N LEU A 486 -16.63 1.80 6.55
CA LEU A 486 -16.91 3.04 7.26
C LEU A 486 -15.95 4.15 6.78
N HIS A 487 -16.22 4.66 5.58
CA HIS A 487 -15.32 5.57 4.88
C HIS A 487 -15.19 6.96 5.52
N GLY A 488 -16.21 7.38 6.28
CA GLY A 488 -16.23 8.66 6.99
C GLY A 488 -16.69 8.52 8.43
N ALA A 489 -15.83 8.91 9.37
CA ALA A 489 -16.09 8.86 10.81
C ALA A 489 -16.41 10.26 11.40
N PRO A 490 -17.12 10.36 12.56
CA PRO A 490 -17.46 11.63 13.19
C PRO A 490 -16.22 12.49 13.49
N GLY A 491 -16.24 13.75 13.04
CA GLY A 491 -15.12 14.68 13.21
C GLY A 491 -13.94 14.47 12.27
N SER A 492 -14.07 13.58 11.27
CA SER A 492 -13.04 13.15 10.31
C SER A 492 -11.84 12.43 10.94
N GLN A 493 -11.50 11.27 10.38
CA GLN A 493 -10.34 10.47 10.74
C GLN A 493 -9.05 10.82 9.99
N ASN A 494 -9.10 11.74 9.01
CA ASN A 494 -7.93 12.11 8.19
C ASN A 494 -7.87 13.60 7.77
N GLY A 495 -8.98 14.33 7.83
CA GLY A 495 -9.09 15.70 7.36
C GLY A 495 -9.29 15.86 5.85
N TYR A 496 -9.47 14.76 5.11
CA TYR A 496 -9.71 14.73 3.66
C TYR A 496 -11.20 14.89 3.34
N ASP A 497 -11.53 15.31 2.12
CA ASP A 497 -12.92 15.37 1.66
C ASP A 497 -13.56 13.98 1.49
N ASN A 498 -12.78 12.93 1.20
CA ASN A 498 -13.26 11.53 1.18
C ASN A 498 -13.85 11.08 2.54
N SER A 499 -13.44 11.65 3.67
CA SER A 499 -14.08 11.38 4.97
C SER A 499 -15.45 12.03 5.17
N GLY A 500 -15.90 12.83 4.18
CA GLY A 500 -17.08 13.70 4.22
C GLY A 500 -16.79 15.10 4.76
N GLN A 501 -15.70 15.32 5.49
CA GLN A 501 -15.36 16.60 6.12
C GLN A 501 -13.87 16.94 5.96
N ARG A 502 -13.56 17.78 4.97
CA ARG A 502 -12.23 18.32 4.71
C ARG A 502 -11.87 19.37 5.77
N THR A 503 -10.87 19.10 6.59
CA THR A 503 -10.46 19.98 7.69
C THR A 503 -8.97 19.88 7.98
N SER A 504 -8.34 21.00 8.33
CA SER A 504 -6.96 21.02 8.82
C SER A 504 -6.82 20.66 10.30
N ASP A 505 -7.94 20.46 10.99
CA ASP A 505 -8.02 20.17 12.43
C ASP A 505 -9.04 19.02 12.67
N PRO A 506 -8.76 17.80 12.18
CA PRO A 506 -9.64 16.65 12.37
C PRO A 506 -9.73 16.27 13.86
N GLN A 507 -10.90 15.81 14.29
CA GLN A 507 -11.25 15.63 15.71
C GLN A 507 -11.63 14.20 16.08
N TRP A 508 -11.55 13.23 15.16
CA TRP A 508 -11.97 11.85 15.44
C TRP A 508 -11.17 11.22 16.59
N ALA A 509 -9.83 11.14 16.47
CA ALA A 509 -9.00 10.50 17.49
C ALA A 509 -8.93 11.30 18.80
N LEU A 510 -9.05 12.63 18.72
CA LEU A 510 -8.92 13.55 19.86
C LEU A 510 -10.19 13.64 20.72
N ASN A 511 -11.31 13.06 20.27
CA ASN A 511 -12.58 13.08 21.00
C ASN A 511 -13.09 11.64 21.18
N THR A 512 -13.06 11.15 22.42
CA THR A 512 -13.51 9.80 22.76
C THR A 512 -14.97 9.52 22.37
N GLN A 513 -15.85 10.53 22.30
CA GLN A 513 -17.21 10.34 21.81
C GLN A 513 -17.27 10.01 20.31
N ASN A 514 -16.36 10.56 19.49
CA ASN A 514 -16.28 10.27 18.06
C ASN A 514 -15.82 8.82 17.83
N VAL A 515 -14.81 8.37 18.59
CA VAL A 515 -14.31 7.00 18.56
C VAL A 515 -15.41 6.01 19.03
N THR A 516 -16.07 6.27 20.16
CA THR A 516 -17.17 5.43 20.64
C THR A 516 -18.34 5.39 19.65
N ARG A 517 -18.74 6.54 19.09
CA ARG A 517 -19.78 6.63 18.05
C ARG A 517 -19.45 5.78 16.82
N SER A 518 -18.17 5.73 16.44
CA SER A 518 -17.70 4.91 15.32
C SER A 518 -17.87 3.41 15.62
N ILE A 519 -17.46 2.96 16.81
CA ILE A 519 -17.64 1.56 17.26
C ILE A 519 -19.13 1.17 17.32
N ASP A 520 -19.97 2.02 17.92
CA ASP A 520 -21.42 1.78 18.00
C ASP A 520 -22.05 1.68 16.60
N THR A 521 -21.55 2.47 15.64
CA THR A 521 -21.99 2.43 14.23
C THR A 521 -21.62 1.10 13.56
N LEU A 522 -20.39 0.62 13.76
CA LEU A 522 -19.91 -0.67 13.23
C LEU A 522 -20.68 -1.86 13.82
N VAL A 523 -20.92 -1.86 15.13
CA VAL A 523 -21.73 -2.87 15.81
C VAL A 523 -23.15 -2.92 15.23
N TYR A 524 -23.77 -1.76 15.00
CA TYR A 524 -25.09 -1.68 14.40
C TYR A 524 -25.10 -2.17 12.94
N ILE A 525 -24.12 -1.77 12.11
CA ILE A 525 -23.95 -2.29 10.75
C ILE A 525 -23.86 -3.83 10.76
N ALA A 526 -22.97 -4.39 11.59
CA ALA A 526 -22.80 -5.84 11.70
C ALA A 526 -24.10 -6.55 12.10
N GLN A 527 -24.83 -6.02 13.09
CA GLN A 527 -26.11 -6.58 13.54
C GLN A 527 -27.23 -6.49 12.50
N GLN A 528 -27.32 -5.40 11.73
CA GLN A 528 -28.41 -5.21 10.76
C GLN A 528 -28.15 -5.89 9.41
N ILE A 529 -26.91 -5.83 8.91
CA ILE A 529 -26.55 -6.24 7.55
C ILE A 529 -25.27 -7.08 7.44
N GLY A 530 -24.66 -7.49 8.55
CA GLY A 530 -23.46 -8.36 8.55
C GLY A 530 -23.65 -9.69 7.80
N GLY A 531 -24.88 -10.21 7.73
CA GLY A 531 -25.23 -11.38 6.91
C GLY A 531 -25.43 -11.11 5.42
N MET A 532 -25.22 -9.89 4.94
CA MET A 532 -25.36 -9.48 3.53
C MET A 532 -24.03 -9.03 2.89
N ILE A 533 -22.95 -8.95 3.68
CA ILE A 533 -21.60 -8.52 3.30
C ILE A 533 -20.60 -9.65 3.58
N ASP A 534 -19.42 -9.64 2.94
CA ASP A 534 -18.36 -10.62 3.24
C ASP A 534 -17.39 -10.07 4.28
N ILE A 535 -17.05 -8.78 4.15
CA ILE A 535 -16.08 -8.06 4.99
C ILE A 535 -16.71 -6.74 5.49
N LEU A 536 -16.47 -6.42 6.76
CA LEU A 536 -16.70 -5.08 7.34
C LEU A 536 -15.36 -4.44 7.67
N GLU A 537 -15.03 -3.34 7.01
CA GLU A 537 -13.85 -2.52 7.30
C GLU A 537 -14.18 -1.50 8.40
N LEU A 538 -13.31 -1.39 9.40
CA LEU A 538 -13.61 -0.64 10.63
C LEU A 538 -13.53 0.89 10.45
N VAL A 539 -12.56 1.40 9.69
CA VAL A 539 -12.54 2.80 9.22
C VAL A 539 -11.50 2.95 8.12
N ASN A 540 -11.87 3.59 7.01
CA ASN A 540 -10.97 3.99 5.95
C ASN A 540 -9.89 4.97 6.44
N GLU A 541 -8.64 4.80 6.00
CA GLU A 541 -7.58 5.82 6.02
C GLU A 541 -7.45 6.64 7.33
N SER A 542 -7.53 6.04 8.52
CA SER A 542 -7.29 6.82 9.75
C SER A 542 -5.85 7.37 9.78
N ALA A 543 -5.67 8.68 9.91
CA ALA A 543 -4.38 9.34 9.74
C ALA A 543 -3.44 9.18 10.95
N GLY A 544 -2.89 7.97 11.13
CA GLY A 544 -1.96 7.64 12.22
C GLY A 544 -0.69 8.51 12.22
N PHE A 545 -0.29 9.01 11.05
CA PHE A 545 0.86 9.90 10.88
C PHE A 545 0.72 11.30 11.53
N LEU A 546 -0.49 11.73 11.92
CA LEU A 546 -0.71 13.07 12.50
C LEU A 546 -0.02 13.25 13.86
N SER A 547 -0.03 12.23 14.71
CA SER A 547 0.75 12.19 15.96
C SER A 547 0.81 10.79 16.56
N SER A 548 1.67 10.59 17.56
CA SER A 548 1.69 9.34 18.34
C SER A 548 0.40 9.08 19.12
N GLU A 549 -0.38 10.11 19.43
CA GLU A 549 -1.72 9.97 20.02
C GLU A 549 -2.71 9.42 18.98
N TRP A 550 -2.68 9.94 17.75
CA TRP A 550 -3.49 9.41 16.64
C TRP A 550 -3.20 7.93 16.36
N ALA A 551 -1.92 7.56 16.19
CA ALA A 551 -1.53 6.15 15.99
C ALA A 551 -1.98 5.24 17.16
N SER A 552 -1.85 5.71 18.41
CA SER A 552 -2.27 4.98 19.61
C SER A 552 -3.80 4.79 19.69
N VAL A 553 -4.55 5.84 19.37
CA VAL A 553 -6.02 5.79 19.34
C VAL A 553 -6.52 4.90 18.21
N THR A 554 -5.94 4.97 17.01
CA THR A 554 -6.26 4.05 15.90
C THR A 554 -6.02 2.59 16.29
N ARG A 555 -4.83 2.25 16.84
CA ARG A 555 -4.54 0.86 17.28
C ARG A 555 -5.51 0.37 18.36
N SER A 556 -5.89 1.27 19.27
CA SER A 556 -6.90 0.98 20.30
C SER A 556 -8.30 0.81 19.70
N PHE A 557 -8.68 1.64 18.73
CA PHE A 557 -9.95 1.59 18.02
C PHE A 557 -10.10 0.29 17.24
N PHE A 558 -9.09 -0.16 16.50
CA PHE A 558 -9.16 -1.43 15.77
C PHE A 558 -9.35 -2.63 16.70
N SER A 559 -8.60 -2.70 17.81
CA SER A 559 -8.76 -3.77 18.81
C SER A 559 -10.15 -3.75 19.47
N ASN A 560 -10.63 -2.57 19.87
CA ASN A 560 -11.93 -2.40 20.52
C ASN A 560 -13.10 -2.64 19.54
N GLY A 561 -12.99 -2.16 18.29
CA GLY A 561 -13.97 -2.33 17.23
C GLY A 561 -14.09 -3.79 16.78
N TYR A 562 -12.97 -4.46 16.53
CA TYR A 562 -12.91 -5.90 16.28
C TYR A 562 -13.61 -6.68 17.41
N THR A 563 -13.25 -6.39 18.66
CA THR A 563 -13.84 -7.04 19.85
C THR A 563 -15.35 -6.77 19.97
N ALA A 564 -15.79 -5.53 19.73
CA ALA A 564 -17.19 -5.15 19.81
C ALA A 564 -18.05 -5.83 18.74
N VAL A 565 -17.57 -5.90 17.49
CA VAL A 565 -18.24 -6.60 16.39
C VAL A 565 -18.28 -8.11 16.66
N ARG A 566 -17.16 -8.72 17.09
CA ARG A 566 -17.12 -10.15 17.49
C ARG A 566 -18.11 -10.46 18.61
N ASN A 567 -18.23 -9.61 19.63
CA ASN A 567 -19.23 -9.76 20.68
C ASN A 567 -20.68 -9.64 20.19
N ALA A 568 -20.92 -8.90 19.09
CA ALA A 568 -22.25 -8.64 18.54
C ALA A 568 -22.73 -9.73 17.56
N VAL A 569 -21.85 -10.30 16.74
CA VAL A 569 -22.22 -11.25 15.67
C VAL A 569 -21.37 -12.53 15.62
N GLY A 570 -20.39 -12.69 16.50
CA GLY A 570 -19.46 -13.82 16.52
C GLY A 570 -18.39 -13.76 15.43
N ASP A 571 -17.83 -14.93 15.11
CA ASP A 571 -16.61 -15.04 14.30
C ASP A 571 -16.87 -15.18 12.79
N THR A 572 -18.13 -15.17 12.34
CA THR A 572 -18.51 -15.48 10.95
C THR A 572 -18.24 -14.33 9.97
N LEU A 573 -18.39 -13.08 10.41
CA LEU A 573 -18.13 -11.89 9.59
C LEU A 573 -16.62 -11.60 9.55
N ASN A 574 -16.06 -11.41 8.36
CA ASN A 574 -14.67 -10.95 8.24
C ASN A 574 -14.57 -9.47 8.65
N ILE A 575 -13.51 -9.11 9.36
CA ILE A 575 -13.27 -7.75 9.86
C ILE A 575 -11.94 -7.24 9.29
N MET A 576 -11.97 -6.07 8.67
CA MET A 576 -10.82 -5.46 8.00
C MET A 576 -10.38 -4.18 8.71
N ILE A 577 -9.07 -3.96 8.78
CA ILE A 577 -8.43 -2.77 9.37
C ILE A 577 -7.48 -2.17 8.34
N GLY A 578 -7.40 -0.84 8.24
CA GLY A 578 -6.38 -0.18 7.41
C GLY A 578 -5.02 -0.08 8.10
N ASP A 579 -3.97 0.15 7.32
CA ASP A 579 -2.59 0.35 7.81
C ASP A 579 -2.37 1.68 8.56
N ALA A 580 -3.32 2.61 8.48
CA ALA A 580 -3.29 3.96 9.05
C ALA A 580 -2.17 4.89 8.50
N PHE A 581 -1.71 4.62 7.27
CA PHE A 581 -0.51 5.19 6.63
C PHE A 581 0.79 5.01 7.44
N LEU A 582 0.85 3.96 8.26
CA LEU A 582 2.05 3.60 9.03
C LEU A 582 2.85 2.48 8.34
N GLY A 583 2.36 1.94 7.23
CA GLY A 583 2.83 0.72 6.60
C GLY A 583 2.36 -0.52 7.36
N VAL A 584 2.15 -1.63 6.62
CA VAL A 584 1.70 -2.91 7.20
C VAL A 584 2.62 -3.41 8.32
N ASP A 585 3.93 -3.15 8.25
CA ASP A 585 4.93 -3.55 9.27
C ASP A 585 4.64 -2.98 10.68
N ALA A 586 3.95 -1.84 10.79
CA ALA A 586 3.52 -1.29 12.07
C ALA A 586 2.49 -2.17 12.81
N TRP A 587 1.92 -3.15 12.10
CA TRP A 587 0.87 -4.06 12.54
C TRP A 587 1.34 -5.50 12.73
N ASP A 588 2.65 -5.75 12.73
CA ASP A 588 3.21 -7.06 13.06
C ASP A 588 2.70 -7.56 14.42
N GLY A 589 2.28 -8.83 14.46
CA GLY A 589 1.66 -9.48 15.61
C GLY A 589 0.28 -8.94 16.02
N PHE A 590 -0.31 -7.98 15.30
CA PHE A 590 -1.62 -7.39 15.63
C PHE A 590 -2.77 -8.20 15.04
N LEU A 591 -3.73 -8.58 15.88
CA LEU A 591 -4.89 -9.42 15.50
C LEU A 591 -4.50 -10.70 14.74
N THR A 592 -3.37 -11.30 15.06
CA THR A 592 -2.98 -12.61 14.50
C THR A 592 -3.75 -13.76 15.17
N TYR A 593 -3.86 -14.90 14.47
CA TYR A 593 -4.50 -16.10 15.01
C TYR A 593 -3.74 -16.61 16.26
N PRO A 594 -4.43 -17.00 17.37
CA PRO A 594 -5.88 -17.21 17.50
C PRO A 594 -6.68 -16.00 18.00
N SER A 595 -6.06 -14.82 18.18
CA SER A 595 -6.74 -13.64 18.75
C SER A 595 -7.57 -12.86 17.72
N GLY A 596 -7.09 -12.71 16.49
CA GLY A 596 -7.85 -12.21 15.36
C GLY A 596 -8.26 -13.32 14.41
N VAL A 597 -9.42 -13.92 14.68
CA VAL A 597 -10.09 -14.84 13.74
C VAL A 597 -10.77 -14.00 12.66
N ASN A 598 -10.57 -14.36 11.39
CA ASN A 598 -11.15 -13.68 10.23
C ASN A 598 -10.88 -12.16 10.26
N ALA A 599 -9.65 -11.79 10.63
CA ALA A 599 -9.11 -10.44 10.56
C ALA A 599 -8.34 -10.24 9.25
N LEU A 600 -8.46 -9.05 8.64
CA LEU A 600 -7.77 -8.68 7.41
C LEU A 600 -7.13 -7.29 7.53
N MET A 601 -6.06 -7.07 6.78
CA MET A 601 -5.45 -5.78 6.53
C MET A 601 -5.93 -5.22 5.18
N ASP A 602 -6.21 -3.93 5.16
CA ASP A 602 -6.31 -3.10 3.95
C ASP A 602 -5.04 -2.24 3.81
N ASN A 603 -4.45 -2.25 2.63
CA ASN A 603 -3.32 -1.40 2.26
C ASN A 603 -3.69 -0.58 1.02
N HIS A 604 -3.51 0.74 1.09
CA HIS A 604 -3.70 1.64 -0.04
C HIS A 604 -2.34 1.97 -0.69
N GLU A 605 -2.22 1.82 -2.01
CA GLU A 605 -0.98 2.13 -2.74
C GLU A 605 -1.21 3.17 -3.85
N TYR A 606 -0.55 4.31 -3.71
CA TYR A 606 -0.62 5.43 -4.64
C TYR A 606 0.72 6.15 -4.70
N GLN A 607 1.14 6.56 -5.90
CA GLN A 607 2.44 7.20 -6.14
C GLN A 607 2.29 8.63 -6.71
N ILE A 608 1.34 9.41 -6.20
CA ILE A 608 0.95 10.72 -6.77
C ILE A 608 0.78 11.86 -5.76
N PHE A 609 0.84 11.60 -4.46
CA PHE A 609 0.45 12.59 -3.44
C PHE A 609 1.60 13.43 -2.88
N SER A 610 2.83 13.21 -3.35
CA SER A 610 4.00 14.03 -3.06
C SER A 610 4.85 14.34 -4.30
N ILE A 611 5.65 15.41 -4.21
CA ILE A 611 6.55 15.83 -5.30
C ILE A 611 7.59 14.75 -5.67
N PRO A 612 8.25 14.05 -4.73
CA PRO A 612 9.20 12.98 -5.08
C PRO A 612 8.58 11.82 -5.86
N GLU A 613 7.32 11.46 -5.59
CA GLU A 613 6.64 10.37 -6.29
C GLU A 613 6.26 10.79 -7.71
N LEU A 614 5.68 11.98 -7.86
CA LEU A 614 5.34 12.57 -9.17
C LEU A 614 6.57 12.80 -10.06
N GLN A 615 7.77 12.91 -9.46
CA GLN A 615 9.04 13.06 -10.18
C GLN A 615 9.69 11.74 -10.62
N ARG A 616 9.11 10.58 -10.27
CA ARG A 616 9.54 9.28 -10.80
C ARG A 616 9.37 9.25 -12.33
N SER A 617 10.33 8.65 -13.03
CA SER A 617 10.07 8.25 -14.41
C SER A 617 9.09 7.08 -14.44
N PHE A 618 8.50 6.79 -15.61
CA PHE A 618 7.68 5.59 -15.81
C PHE A 618 8.40 4.30 -15.40
N SER A 619 9.71 4.20 -15.64
CA SER A 619 10.53 3.07 -15.15
C SER A 619 10.68 3.05 -13.63
N ASP A 620 10.80 4.21 -12.98
CA ASP A 620 10.98 4.28 -11.52
C ASP A 620 9.68 3.99 -10.77
N HIS A 621 8.52 4.35 -11.32
CA HIS A 621 7.22 3.90 -10.80
C HIS A 621 7.13 2.37 -10.80
N LEU A 622 7.44 1.73 -11.93
CA LEU A 622 7.44 0.26 -12.04
C LEU A 622 8.45 -0.38 -11.08
N ALA A 623 9.66 0.17 -10.99
CA ALA A 623 10.69 -0.32 -10.07
C ALA A 623 10.30 -0.18 -8.59
N PHE A 624 9.66 0.93 -8.20
CA PHE A 624 9.15 1.13 -6.84
C PHE A 624 8.02 0.15 -6.50
N THR A 625 7.11 -0.10 -7.46
CA THR A 625 6.02 -1.09 -7.35
C THR A 625 6.56 -2.48 -6.95
N CYS A 626 7.67 -2.92 -7.56
CA CYS A 626 8.32 -4.18 -7.20
C CYS A 626 8.83 -4.24 -5.74
N THR A 627 9.14 -3.09 -5.11
CA THR A 627 9.62 -3.05 -3.71
C THR A 627 8.50 -3.21 -2.69
N ILE A 628 7.27 -2.79 -3.04
CA ILE A 628 6.08 -2.91 -2.18
C ILE A 628 5.62 -4.36 -2.11
N ARG A 629 5.65 -5.06 -3.25
CA ARG A 629 5.26 -6.48 -3.40
C ARG A 629 5.80 -7.37 -2.29
N SER A 630 7.12 -7.31 -2.04
CA SER A 630 7.78 -8.13 -1.01
C SER A 630 7.30 -7.81 0.42
N THR A 631 6.97 -6.55 0.71
CA THR A 631 6.46 -6.14 2.02
C THR A 631 5.05 -6.68 2.23
N ILE A 632 4.16 -6.46 1.24
CA ILE A 632 2.77 -6.93 1.29
C ILE A 632 2.68 -8.46 1.37
N SER A 633 3.41 -9.18 0.51
CA SER A 633 3.41 -10.65 0.53
C SER A 633 3.98 -11.24 1.81
N SER A 634 5.05 -10.64 2.37
CA SER A 634 5.68 -11.12 3.61
C SER A 634 4.79 -10.87 4.82
N PHE A 635 4.17 -9.69 4.91
CA PHE A 635 3.22 -9.38 5.97
C PHE A 635 2.00 -10.31 5.91
N ALA A 636 1.40 -10.50 4.73
CA ALA A 636 0.24 -11.37 4.53
C ALA A 636 0.53 -12.85 4.91
N ALA A 637 1.74 -13.33 4.63
CA ALA A 637 2.17 -14.69 4.96
C ALA A 637 2.46 -14.90 6.47
N ALA A 638 2.90 -13.84 7.17
CA ALA A 638 3.29 -13.92 8.58
C ALA A 638 2.18 -13.53 9.57
N ASN A 639 1.25 -12.67 9.17
CA ASN A 639 0.30 -12.01 10.07
C ASN A 639 -1.17 -12.33 9.77
N ILE A 640 -1.82 -11.48 8.97
CA ILE A 640 -3.25 -11.56 8.63
C ILE A 640 -3.45 -11.39 7.12
N TRP A 641 -4.56 -11.91 6.59
CA TRP A 641 -4.87 -11.76 5.17
C TRP A 641 -4.87 -10.28 4.77
N THR A 642 -4.24 -9.95 3.65
CA THR A 642 -4.03 -8.56 3.22
C THR A 642 -4.56 -8.36 1.81
N ILE A 643 -5.38 -7.33 1.63
CA ILE A 643 -5.95 -6.91 0.35
C ILE A 643 -5.44 -5.49 0.07
N GLU A 644 -5.08 -5.23 -1.18
CA GLU A 644 -4.81 -3.87 -1.67
C GLU A 644 -6.14 -3.19 -1.99
N GLY A 645 -6.82 -2.63 -0.98
CA GLY A 645 -8.21 -2.17 -1.09
C GLY A 645 -8.39 -0.85 -1.84
N GLU A 646 -7.30 -0.11 -2.06
CA GLU A 646 -7.26 1.01 -2.99
C GLU A 646 -5.92 1.15 -3.72
N TRP A 647 -6.01 1.38 -5.03
CA TRP A 647 -4.92 1.77 -5.90
C TRP A 647 -5.46 2.31 -7.22
N SER A 648 -4.62 2.95 -8.03
CA SER A 648 -5.00 3.34 -9.41
C SER A 648 -3.80 3.34 -10.36
N THR A 649 -4.04 3.40 -11.68
CA THR A 649 -2.96 3.54 -12.67
C THR A 649 -2.42 4.98 -12.83
N ALA A 650 -2.83 5.95 -12.01
CA ALA A 650 -2.42 7.35 -12.19
C ALA A 650 -0.95 7.57 -11.79
N PRO A 651 -0.10 8.18 -12.64
CA PRO A 651 1.24 8.68 -12.27
C PRO A 651 1.26 10.21 -12.05
N THR A 652 0.09 10.88 -12.12
CA THR A 652 -0.03 12.33 -11.96
C THR A 652 -1.23 12.66 -11.09
N ASP A 653 -1.16 13.77 -10.35
CA ASP A 653 -2.30 14.30 -9.59
C ASP A 653 -3.17 15.28 -10.40
N CYS A 654 -3.23 15.09 -11.72
CA CYS A 654 -3.85 16.00 -12.68
C CYS A 654 -5.38 15.90 -12.81
N ALA A 655 -6.05 14.94 -12.15
CA ALA A 655 -7.50 14.86 -12.21
C ALA A 655 -8.15 16.07 -11.50
N LEU A 656 -9.22 16.61 -12.09
CA LEU A 656 -9.89 17.81 -11.60
C LEU A 656 -10.30 17.63 -10.14
N TRP A 657 -9.82 18.51 -9.25
CA TRP A 657 -10.11 18.49 -7.82
C TRP A 657 -9.72 17.21 -7.07
N LEU A 658 -8.79 16.38 -7.60
CA LEU A 658 -8.26 15.22 -6.88
C LEU A 658 -7.63 15.60 -5.53
N ASN A 659 -6.98 16.77 -5.48
CA ASN A 659 -6.46 17.37 -4.25
C ASN A 659 -7.50 18.18 -3.46
N GLY A 660 -8.78 17.95 -3.78
CA GLY A 660 -9.96 18.59 -3.26
C GLY A 660 -10.48 19.77 -4.08
N ARG A 661 -11.77 20.10 -3.89
CA ARG A 661 -12.43 21.19 -4.63
C ARG A 661 -11.70 22.52 -4.45
N GLY A 662 -11.47 23.21 -5.57
CA GLY A 662 -10.81 24.51 -5.63
C GLY A 662 -9.28 24.44 -5.47
N VAL A 663 -8.70 23.24 -5.41
CA VAL A 663 -7.27 23.00 -5.25
C VAL A 663 -6.71 22.43 -6.56
N GLY A 664 -5.52 22.91 -6.95
CA GLY A 664 -4.86 22.50 -8.20
C GLY A 664 -4.04 21.21 -8.08
N ALA A 665 -3.27 20.89 -9.13
CA ALA A 665 -2.34 19.77 -9.19
C ALA A 665 -0.92 20.20 -8.77
N ARG A 666 -0.17 19.31 -8.13
CA ARG A 666 1.27 19.47 -7.89
C ARG A 666 2.02 19.40 -9.22
N TRP A 667 1.61 18.49 -10.11
CA TRP A 667 2.22 18.26 -11.42
C TRP A 667 2.40 19.54 -12.28
N ASP A 668 1.31 20.29 -12.49
CA ASP A 668 1.33 21.55 -13.25
C ASP A 668 1.57 22.79 -12.38
N ASN A 669 1.88 22.56 -11.11
CA ASN A 669 2.20 23.56 -10.09
C ASN A 669 1.03 24.46 -9.65
N SER A 670 -0.21 24.15 -10.04
CA SER A 670 -1.40 24.87 -9.59
C SER A 670 -1.81 24.61 -8.13
N TYR A 671 -1.20 23.61 -7.45
CA TYR A 671 -1.41 23.33 -6.02
C TYR A 671 -0.81 24.41 -5.10
N ASN A 672 0.52 24.63 -5.15
CA ASN A 672 1.25 25.50 -4.18
C ASN A 672 2.36 26.41 -4.78
N GLY A 673 2.62 26.42 -6.09
CA GLY A 673 3.55 27.38 -6.70
C GLY A 673 5.07 27.10 -6.58
N GLY A 674 5.47 25.84 -6.38
CA GLY A 674 6.85 25.33 -6.49
C GLY A 674 7.34 25.02 -7.92
N ALA A 675 7.89 23.81 -8.13
CA ALA A 675 8.38 23.34 -9.44
C ALA A 675 7.31 22.51 -10.17
N SER A 676 7.27 22.59 -11.51
CA SER A 676 6.32 21.85 -12.35
C SER A 676 7.00 20.72 -13.12
N ASN A 677 6.30 19.59 -13.24
CA ASN A 677 6.67 18.45 -14.07
C ASN A 677 6.15 18.59 -15.51
N GLY A 678 5.19 19.50 -15.75
CA GLY A 678 4.64 19.80 -17.07
C GLY A 678 3.18 20.24 -17.00
N SER A 679 2.55 20.41 -18.15
CA SER A 679 1.10 20.64 -18.21
C SER A 679 0.33 19.35 -17.90
N CYS A 680 -0.82 19.44 -17.24
CA CYS A 680 -1.76 18.34 -17.07
C CYS A 680 -2.52 17.92 -18.35
N ASN A 681 -2.38 18.69 -19.45
CA ASN A 681 -2.96 18.33 -20.74
C ASN A 681 -2.40 17.00 -21.27
N GLY A 682 -3.27 16.04 -21.57
CA GLY A 682 -2.91 14.71 -22.08
C GLY A 682 -2.67 13.64 -21.01
N TRP A 683 -2.75 13.99 -19.72
CA TRP A 683 -2.58 13.07 -18.59
C TRP A 683 -3.90 12.58 -17.98
N THR A 684 -4.98 13.34 -18.17
CA THR A 684 -6.32 13.08 -17.64
C THR A 684 -7.41 13.27 -18.70
N GLY A 685 -8.63 12.79 -18.43
CA GLY A 685 -9.77 12.86 -19.32
C GLY A 685 -9.81 11.73 -20.35
N ASN A 686 -10.24 12.03 -21.58
CA ASN A 686 -10.50 10.99 -22.58
C ASN A 686 -9.22 10.33 -23.09
N TYR A 687 -9.07 9.03 -22.78
CA TYR A 687 -7.94 8.18 -23.15
C TYR A 687 -7.60 8.17 -24.64
N THR A 688 -8.53 8.52 -25.55
CA THR A 688 -8.21 8.62 -26.98
C THR A 688 -7.12 9.67 -27.25
N SER A 689 -7.04 10.71 -26.41
CA SER A 689 -6.03 11.77 -26.48
C SER A 689 -4.64 11.38 -25.93
N PHE A 690 -4.55 10.33 -25.11
CA PHE A 690 -3.29 9.92 -24.48
C PHE A 690 -2.30 9.38 -25.52
N SER A 691 -1.00 9.66 -25.31
CA SER A 691 0.08 9.17 -26.17
C SER A 691 0.17 7.64 -26.13
N SER A 692 0.75 7.03 -27.17
CA SER A 692 0.98 5.58 -27.19
C SER A 692 1.94 5.11 -26.08
N GLU A 693 2.91 5.95 -25.73
CA GLU A 693 3.84 5.73 -24.62
C GLU A 693 3.11 5.73 -23.27
N TYR A 694 2.28 6.74 -23.00
CA TYR A 694 1.49 6.79 -21.77
C TYR A 694 0.51 5.61 -21.66
N LYS A 695 -0.16 5.23 -22.76
CA LYS A 695 -1.00 4.01 -22.81
C LYS A 695 -0.22 2.72 -22.51
N THR A 696 1.04 2.66 -22.94
CA THR A 696 1.92 1.51 -22.69
C THR A 696 2.30 1.47 -21.21
N PHE A 697 2.71 2.60 -20.64
CA PHE A 697 2.97 2.73 -19.21
C PHE A 697 1.75 2.38 -18.34
N LEU A 698 0.56 2.95 -18.63
CA LEU A 698 -0.66 2.65 -17.88
C LEU A 698 -0.97 1.15 -17.85
N ARG A 699 -0.72 0.44 -18.96
CA ARG A 699 -0.87 -1.03 -19.03
C ARG A 699 0.17 -1.75 -18.17
N GLN A 700 1.44 -1.37 -18.26
CA GLN A 700 2.51 -1.99 -17.47
C GLN A 700 2.33 -1.74 -15.97
N TYR A 701 1.88 -0.54 -15.60
CA TYR A 701 1.66 -0.14 -14.22
C TYR A 701 0.44 -0.84 -13.62
N TRP A 702 -0.62 -1.04 -14.42
CA TRP A 702 -1.73 -1.93 -14.05
C TRP A 702 -1.26 -3.37 -13.81
N GLU A 703 -0.42 -3.94 -14.69
CA GLU A 703 0.11 -5.30 -14.53
C GLU A 703 0.98 -5.42 -13.26
N ALA A 704 1.76 -4.39 -12.93
CA ALA A 704 2.64 -4.39 -11.75
C ALA A 704 1.86 -4.24 -10.42
N GLN A 705 0.86 -3.36 -10.34
CA GLN A 705 0.00 -3.26 -9.15
C GLN A 705 -0.83 -4.54 -8.94
N VAL A 706 -1.36 -5.14 -10.01
CA VAL A 706 -2.08 -6.43 -9.92
C VAL A 706 -1.19 -7.54 -9.32
N ASP A 707 0.10 -7.57 -9.63
CA ASP A 707 1.06 -8.52 -9.03
C ASP A 707 1.40 -8.20 -7.56
N ILE A 708 1.25 -6.95 -7.08
CA ILE A 708 1.25 -6.65 -5.63
C ILE A 708 0.05 -7.34 -4.98
N GLY A 709 -1.17 -6.95 -5.34
CA GLY A 709 -2.38 -7.51 -4.72
C GLY A 709 -2.48 -9.03 -4.82
N GLU A 710 -2.19 -9.62 -5.99
CA GLU A 710 -2.23 -11.07 -6.18
C GLU A 710 -1.03 -11.83 -5.57
N SER A 711 -0.02 -11.12 -5.03
CA SER A 711 0.98 -11.72 -4.13
C SER A 711 0.47 -11.94 -2.69
N ALA A 712 -0.67 -11.35 -2.35
CA ALA A 712 -1.41 -11.55 -1.09
C ALA A 712 -2.83 -12.09 -1.37
N GLN A 713 -3.89 -11.49 -0.81
CA GLN A 713 -5.28 -11.95 -1.00
C GLN A 713 -6.03 -11.21 -2.12
N GLY A 714 -5.39 -10.31 -2.85
CA GLY A 714 -5.95 -9.63 -4.02
C GLY A 714 -6.03 -8.12 -3.86
N TRP A 715 -6.82 -7.49 -4.75
CA TRP A 715 -6.84 -6.05 -4.95
C TRP A 715 -8.23 -5.51 -5.29
N VAL A 716 -8.43 -4.21 -5.03
CA VAL A 716 -9.66 -3.48 -5.34
C VAL A 716 -9.32 -2.11 -5.96
N TYR A 717 -9.60 -1.94 -7.24
CA TYR A 717 -9.20 -0.76 -8.00
C TYR A 717 -10.04 0.48 -7.62
N TRP A 718 -9.40 1.62 -7.41
CA TRP A 718 -10.07 2.91 -7.19
C TRP A 718 -10.16 3.73 -8.48
N ALA A 719 -11.32 3.91 -9.10
CA ALA A 719 -12.66 3.39 -8.77
C ALA A 719 -13.36 2.85 -10.03
N TRP A 720 -14.51 2.18 -9.86
CA TRP A 720 -15.28 1.60 -10.97
C TRP A 720 -15.59 2.60 -12.08
N LYS A 721 -15.95 3.84 -11.72
CA LYS A 721 -16.16 4.95 -12.66
C LYS A 721 -16.01 6.31 -12.01
N VAL A 722 -15.75 7.31 -12.84
CA VAL A 722 -15.65 8.73 -12.51
C VAL A 722 -16.43 9.54 -13.56
N SER A 723 -16.83 10.76 -13.22
CA SER A 723 -17.44 11.71 -14.16
C SER A 723 -16.53 12.89 -14.44
N SER A 724 -16.64 13.46 -15.63
CA SER A 724 -15.79 14.54 -16.17
C SER A 724 -16.61 15.76 -16.58
#